data_AF-A0A9Q3BUK1-F1
#
_entry.id   AF-A0A9Q3BUK1-F1
#
_cell.length_a   1.000
_cell.length_b   1.000
_cell.length_c   1.000
_cell.angle_alpha   90.00
_cell.angle_beta   90.00
_cell.angle_gamma   90.00
#
_symmetry.space_group_name_H-M   'P 1'
#
loop_
_entity.id
_entity.type
_entity.pdbx_description
1 polymer ?
#
loop_
_entity_poly.entity_id
_entity_poly.type
_entity_poly.pdbx_seq_one_letter_code
_entity_poly.pdbx_strand_id
1 'polypeptide(L)'
;MQASYRDSTMDSNFDGDLQTNSNYYGELGIDSFLGTLNTISGDWENSMAGLDFQESSIAGSDLQENSISGLDFQESSIAGLDFQESSSRVQPGLSVDPPLSQRVHFLSRNLSASQSDLTTSSNSDFSAIESNQPTSIINTKLLDGVTTEESSEAYKDQTRDPPQQRLKKQSSFKRKQNFSEKIRKNRKRIIIFSILVIIILAAVIASTIWLKSPGRQRKVNDKHSAVNFPANQKLWGVGGDEIITNKGKKFIYNNTLGGTWVAIPYNDSARPQGDQPALNERWDYSSDRILGVNLGGWLVIEPFITPSLFEPYLENQKPVTDEWELSQALGTSLASTIESHYDNFITEEDFAQIASAGLNWVRLPVGWWMIETLGDEPFLEGVSWKYFFRALGWARKYGLRINLDLHAVPGSQNGWNHSGRSGTVGFLAGAMGIANAQRTLNYVRTLAQFISQPEYKNVVPMFSILNEPFLESISRQAITSWYYQAYRIVREIGGYGEGKGPFVVIHDGFEGLGKTSWAGFMKGSDRIALDSHNYWCFTAQVNDPMQTNAFKPCNGWAARSNETMQTFGLAMIAEWSVAVNDCGLFVNGVNKGSRYEGTFPNPNRPNSEFQRVGSCTEWLDHRTWSQDRKKGFADMAQASQDAAINSFFWTWKIGDSIKQNFPPNPMWSYKVGLQAGFIRPDARGSRGVCSQLSSQFQMPLKTYQWSGRLAPWKTGEIANDTINQDQMEAVKSFPPPTILGGAPNGQGRYNTTLLPQLAATGPAKILKPIPIVIGNKTYAGGNGWFNQNDKAGYFAPISGCQYLDPWAGVNAVAPPPCAAL
;
A
#
# COMPACT_ATOMS: atom_id res chain seq x y z
N MET A 1 5.53 68.26 7.86
CA MET A 1 5.53 69.71 8.19
C MET A 1 4.33 69.96 9.09
N GLN A 2 4.43 70.89 10.08
CA GLN A 2 3.33 71.45 10.92
C GLN A 2 2.36 70.41 11.56
N ALA A 3 2.40 70.04 12.86
CA ALA A 3 2.83 70.67 14.12
C ALA A 3 1.84 71.67 14.77
N SER A 4 1.79 71.64 16.12
CA SER A 4 1.10 72.56 17.06
C SER A 4 -0.40 72.36 17.34
N TYR A 5 -0.95 72.55 18.56
CA TYR A 5 -0.52 72.30 19.97
C TYR A 5 -1.71 72.68 20.92
N ARG A 6 -1.64 72.29 22.22
CA ARG A 6 -2.49 72.71 23.38
C ARG A 6 -3.89 72.09 23.46
N ASP A 7 -4.39 71.61 24.62
CA ASP A 7 -4.43 72.09 26.03
C ASP A 7 -5.54 73.13 26.29
N SER A 8 -6.36 73.06 27.37
CA SER A 8 -6.40 72.12 28.52
C SER A 8 -7.75 72.23 29.29
N THR A 9 -7.83 71.63 30.50
CA THR A 9 -8.90 71.70 31.53
C THR A 9 -10.13 70.78 31.38
N MET A 10 -10.80 70.33 32.45
CA MET A 10 -10.33 69.76 33.74
C MET A 10 -11.51 69.05 34.45
N ASP A 11 -11.24 68.00 35.25
CA ASP A 11 -12.14 67.36 36.24
C ASP A 11 -13.46 66.71 35.76
N SER A 12 -13.93 65.57 36.29
CA SER A 12 -13.46 64.74 37.42
C SER A 12 -13.90 63.26 37.29
N ASN A 13 -13.32 62.41 38.16
CA ASN A 13 -13.81 61.14 38.72
C ASN A 13 -13.22 59.78 38.25
N PHE A 14 -12.52 59.15 39.21
CA PHE A 14 -12.31 57.71 39.49
C PHE A 14 -11.36 56.86 38.61
N ASP A 15 -10.09 56.86 39.07
CA ASP A 15 -9.25 55.70 39.47
C ASP A 15 -9.03 54.47 38.55
N GLY A 16 -7.75 54.05 38.47
CA GLY A 16 -7.36 52.64 38.29
C GLY A 16 -6.41 52.36 37.12
N ASP A 17 -5.12 52.64 37.29
CA ASP A 17 -4.09 52.56 36.23
C ASP A 17 -3.92 51.20 35.51
N LEU A 18 -3.46 51.31 34.26
CA LEU A 18 -3.05 50.21 33.38
C LEU A 18 -1.61 49.75 33.64
N GLN A 19 -1.31 48.45 33.55
CA GLN A 19 -0.17 47.96 32.75
C GLN A 19 -0.13 46.44 32.46
N THR A 20 0.18 46.13 31.18
CA THR A 20 0.89 44.96 30.63
C THR A 20 0.67 43.52 31.14
N ASN A 21 0.25 42.66 30.19
CA ASN A 21 0.76 41.31 29.89
C ASN A 21 0.64 40.12 30.88
N SER A 22 0.53 38.95 30.22
CA SER A 22 0.75 37.57 30.69
C SER A 22 -0.42 36.82 31.34
N ASN A 23 -0.42 35.51 31.05
CA ASN A 23 -1.14 34.41 31.68
C ASN A 23 -2.67 34.43 31.73
N TYR A 24 -3.27 33.39 31.13
CA TYR A 24 -4.11 32.46 31.89
C TYR A 24 -4.02 31.04 31.30
N TYR A 25 -2.94 30.35 31.65
CA TYR A 25 -2.86 28.88 31.62
C TYR A 25 -3.03 28.39 33.06
N GLY A 26 -3.75 27.27 33.24
CA GLY A 26 -3.73 26.49 34.47
C GLY A 26 -4.93 26.72 35.38
N GLU A 27 -5.89 25.79 35.32
CA GLU A 27 -6.66 25.40 36.51
C GLU A 27 -7.14 23.95 36.36
N LEU A 28 -6.49 23.04 37.09
CA LEU A 28 -7.01 21.76 37.59
C LEU A 28 -5.98 21.25 38.60
N GLY A 29 -6.31 21.35 39.90
CA GLY A 29 -5.33 21.31 40.99
C GLY A 29 -4.84 19.91 41.41
N ILE A 30 -3.75 19.91 42.16
CA ILE A 30 -3.26 18.78 42.95
C ILE A 30 -3.22 19.21 44.41
N ASP A 31 -3.89 18.44 45.27
CA ASP A 31 -3.83 18.48 46.73
C ASP A 31 -4.24 17.10 47.25
N SER A 32 -3.74 16.57 48.36
CA SER A 32 -2.43 16.73 49.02
C SER A 32 -2.30 15.60 50.06
N PHE A 33 -1.09 15.09 50.32
CA PHE A 33 -0.83 14.25 51.51
C PHE A 33 0.68 14.10 51.79
N LEU A 34 1.18 14.74 52.85
CA LEU A 34 2.49 14.46 53.45
C LEU A 34 2.49 14.79 54.95
N GLY A 35 3.34 14.07 55.69
CA GLY A 35 3.50 14.13 57.14
C GLY A 35 3.16 12.79 57.81
N THR A 36 3.95 12.23 58.74
CA THR A 36 5.24 12.68 59.33
C THR A 36 5.88 11.42 59.97
N LEU A 37 7.18 11.11 59.94
CA LEU A 37 8.25 11.60 60.85
C LEU A 37 9.61 10.89 60.60
N ASN A 38 10.69 11.59 60.94
CA ASN A 38 11.97 11.13 61.54
C ASN A 38 12.87 10.03 60.92
N THR A 39 13.98 10.51 60.33
CA THR A 39 15.40 10.22 60.70
C THR A 39 15.89 8.81 61.08
N ILE A 40 16.96 8.37 60.41
CA ILE A 40 18.28 8.09 61.04
C ILE A 40 19.39 8.23 59.98
N SER A 41 20.61 8.55 60.41
CA SER A 41 21.81 8.79 59.59
C SER A 41 22.69 7.55 59.40
N GLY A 42 23.45 7.49 58.30
CA GLY A 42 24.58 6.54 58.17
C GLY A 42 25.22 6.56 56.78
N ASP A 43 26.45 7.07 56.70
CA ASP A 43 27.37 6.84 55.57
C ASP A 43 27.86 5.37 55.57
N TRP A 44 28.42 4.90 54.44
CA TRP A 44 29.68 4.12 54.36
C TRP A 44 30.04 3.87 52.89
N GLU A 45 31.34 3.96 52.55
CA GLU A 45 31.85 3.65 51.22
C GLU A 45 32.40 2.20 51.10
N ASN A 46 32.66 1.79 49.86
CA ASN A 46 33.76 0.90 49.43
C ASN A 46 33.90 -0.52 50.04
N SER A 47 33.69 -1.54 49.21
CA SER A 47 34.66 -2.64 49.06
C SER A 47 34.48 -3.43 47.75
N MET A 48 35.60 -3.89 47.15
CA MET A 48 35.64 -4.87 46.05
C MET A 48 36.45 -6.09 46.50
N ALA A 49 36.00 -7.32 46.19
CA ALA A 49 36.88 -8.50 46.02
C ALA A 49 36.14 -9.75 45.50
N GLY A 50 36.67 -10.36 44.42
CA GLY A 50 37.16 -11.76 44.49
C GLY A 50 36.31 -12.95 44.01
N LEU A 51 36.78 -13.56 42.90
CA LEU A 51 37.00 -15.01 42.66
C LEU A 51 35.86 -15.98 42.26
N ASP A 52 35.83 -16.25 40.95
CA ASP A 52 35.85 -17.54 40.20
C ASP A 52 35.13 -18.86 40.62
N PHE A 53 34.42 -19.40 39.63
CA PHE A 53 34.28 -20.80 39.16
C PHE A 53 34.45 -22.04 40.08
N GLN A 54 33.45 -22.92 40.04
CA GLN A 54 33.64 -24.32 39.56
C GLN A 54 32.35 -25.00 39.09
N GLU A 55 32.46 -25.97 38.17
CA GLU A 55 31.37 -26.87 37.71
C GLU A 55 31.31 -28.18 38.52
N SER A 56 30.18 -28.91 38.42
CA SER A 56 30.15 -30.36 38.70
C SER A 56 29.05 -31.13 37.95
N SER A 57 29.49 -32.23 37.35
CA SER A 57 28.83 -33.36 36.66
C SER A 57 28.06 -34.30 37.63
N ILE A 58 27.33 -35.38 37.29
CA ILE A 58 26.83 -36.07 36.06
C ILE A 58 25.69 -37.04 36.46
N ALA A 59 24.75 -37.39 35.56
CA ALA A 59 24.12 -38.74 35.35
C ALA A 59 22.76 -38.66 34.60
N GLY A 60 22.35 -39.59 33.72
CA GLY A 60 23.08 -40.67 33.04
C GLY A 60 22.34 -42.03 32.97
N SER A 61 21.58 -42.32 31.89
CA SER A 61 21.12 -43.69 31.53
C SER A 61 20.52 -43.79 30.10
N ASP A 62 21.28 -44.35 29.14
CA ASP A 62 21.02 -45.62 28.41
C ASP A 62 19.57 -46.06 28.12
N LEU A 63 19.16 -46.60 26.94
CA LEU A 63 19.77 -47.05 25.66
C LEU A 63 18.67 -46.84 24.53
N GLN A 64 18.79 -47.12 23.22
CA GLN A 64 19.67 -48.00 22.43
C GLN A 64 19.67 -47.56 20.94
N GLU A 65 20.79 -47.63 20.22
CA GLU A 65 20.84 -47.54 18.75
C GLU A 65 21.15 -48.91 18.09
N ASN A 66 20.79 -49.06 16.81
CA ASN A 66 21.25 -50.13 15.92
C ASN A 66 21.75 -49.52 14.60
N SER A 67 22.76 -50.14 13.99
CA SER A 67 23.77 -49.47 13.14
C SER A 67 23.88 -50.00 11.69
N ILE A 68 24.74 -49.34 10.88
CA ILE A 68 25.27 -49.78 9.55
C ILE A 68 24.27 -49.57 8.40
N SER A 69 24.59 -49.09 7.17
CA SER A 69 25.83 -48.64 6.47
C SER A 69 25.51 -47.44 5.56
N GLY A 70 26.41 -46.60 5.06
CA GLY A 70 27.88 -46.64 5.08
C GLY A 70 28.49 -46.87 3.68
N LEU A 71 29.03 -45.81 3.05
CA LEU A 71 29.99 -45.85 1.93
C LEU A 71 30.73 -44.50 1.85
N ASP A 72 31.92 -44.50 1.27
CA ASP A 72 32.96 -43.45 1.35
C ASP A 72 33.52 -43.14 -0.07
N PHE A 73 34.17 -41.98 -0.28
CA PHE A 73 35.42 -41.84 -1.05
C PHE A 73 35.93 -40.37 -1.16
N GLN A 74 36.99 -40.07 -0.40
CA GLN A 74 38.18 -39.24 -0.68
C GLN A 74 38.11 -37.93 -1.50
N GLU A 75 38.75 -36.88 -0.97
CA GLU A 75 39.31 -35.77 -1.74
C GLU A 75 40.48 -36.20 -2.65
N SER A 76 40.87 -35.36 -3.61
CA SER A 76 42.12 -35.52 -4.36
C SER A 76 42.74 -34.17 -4.74
N SER A 77 43.92 -33.88 -4.18
CA SER A 77 44.70 -32.67 -4.44
C SER A 77 45.64 -32.85 -5.63
N ILE A 78 45.62 -31.94 -6.61
CA ILE A 78 46.68 -31.76 -7.61
C ILE A 78 47.04 -30.27 -7.68
N ALA A 79 48.33 -29.96 -7.85
CA ALA A 79 48.88 -28.63 -7.65
C ALA A 79 49.10 -27.81 -8.93
N GLY A 80 48.95 -26.50 -8.78
CA GLY A 80 49.74 -25.39 -9.36
C GLY A 80 50.33 -25.45 -10.78
N LEU A 81 50.02 -24.41 -11.55
CA LEU A 81 50.89 -23.85 -12.60
C LEU A 81 50.68 -22.32 -12.68
N ASP A 82 51.77 -21.56 -12.66
CA ASP A 82 51.77 -20.10 -12.89
C ASP A 82 51.72 -19.77 -14.40
N PHE A 83 51.21 -18.59 -14.79
CA PHE A 83 52.05 -17.49 -15.30
C PHE A 83 51.30 -16.19 -15.70
N GLN A 84 51.86 -15.06 -15.25
CA GLN A 84 51.91 -13.70 -15.83
C GLN A 84 50.69 -12.95 -16.41
N GLU A 85 50.63 -11.66 -16.04
CA GLU A 85 49.97 -10.59 -16.80
C GLU A 85 50.64 -10.37 -18.17
N SER A 86 49.87 -9.92 -19.17
CA SER A 86 50.40 -9.05 -20.22
C SER A 86 49.32 -8.09 -20.76
N SER A 87 49.73 -6.85 -21.04
CA SER A 87 48.83 -5.79 -21.53
C SER A 87 48.97 -5.59 -23.04
N SER A 88 47.87 -5.57 -23.80
CA SER A 88 47.85 -4.95 -25.13
C SER A 88 46.46 -4.40 -25.50
N ARG A 89 46.44 -3.32 -26.31
CA ARG A 89 45.22 -2.71 -26.87
C ARG A 89 45.05 -3.15 -28.32
N VAL A 90 43.87 -3.64 -28.70
CA VAL A 90 43.31 -3.49 -30.06
C VAL A 90 41.78 -3.31 -29.96
N GLN A 91 41.23 -2.50 -30.86
CA GLN A 91 39.80 -2.36 -31.15
C GLN A 91 39.65 -2.08 -32.67
N PRO A 92 38.45 -2.18 -33.29
CA PRO A 92 37.23 -2.85 -32.83
C PRO A 92 36.60 -3.79 -33.91
N GLY A 93 35.49 -4.46 -33.55
CA GLY A 93 34.39 -4.66 -34.50
C GLY A 93 33.98 -6.10 -34.84
N LEU A 94 32.81 -6.51 -34.33
CA LEU A 94 31.73 -7.11 -35.13
C LEU A 94 30.41 -7.05 -34.33
N SER A 95 29.28 -6.89 -35.03
CA SER A 95 27.96 -6.72 -34.40
C SER A 95 27.29 -8.06 -34.10
N VAL A 96 26.55 -8.13 -33.00
CA VAL A 96 25.52 -9.14 -32.74
C VAL A 96 24.33 -8.42 -32.09
N ASP A 97 23.17 -8.45 -32.74
CA ASP A 97 22.03 -7.64 -32.35
C ASP A 97 21.29 -8.16 -31.10
N PRO A 98 20.90 -7.27 -30.15
CA PRO A 98 20.01 -7.64 -29.07
C PRO A 98 18.54 -7.67 -29.54
N PRO A 99 17.68 -8.57 -29.00
CA PRO A 99 16.26 -8.60 -29.36
C PRO A 99 15.50 -7.31 -29.03
N LEU A 100 14.58 -6.94 -29.91
CA LEU A 100 13.78 -5.71 -29.89
C LEU A 100 13.11 -5.41 -28.54
N SER A 101 13.42 -4.25 -27.96
CA SER A 101 12.70 -3.70 -26.81
C SER A 101 11.40 -3.00 -27.24
N GLN A 102 10.24 -3.50 -26.84
CA GLN A 102 9.01 -2.73 -26.92
C GLN A 102 8.99 -1.64 -25.83
N ARG A 103 9.44 -0.43 -26.18
CA ARG A 103 9.18 0.78 -25.39
C ARG A 103 7.80 1.32 -25.75
N VAL A 104 6.81 1.15 -24.89
CA VAL A 104 5.50 1.78 -25.05
C VAL A 104 5.61 3.25 -24.64
N HIS A 105 5.83 4.13 -25.63
CA HIS A 105 5.66 5.57 -25.43
C HIS A 105 4.17 5.93 -25.48
N PHE A 106 3.59 6.36 -24.36
CA PHE A 106 2.29 7.04 -24.36
C PHE A 106 2.38 8.40 -25.08
N LEU A 107 2.15 8.39 -26.39
CA LEU A 107 2.11 9.60 -27.22
C LEU A 107 0.71 10.21 -27.25
N SER A 108 0.40 11.03 -26.25
CA SER A 108 -0.74 11.95 -26.32
C SER A 108 -0.45 13.05 -27.36
N ARG A 109 -1.03 12.94 -28.56
CA ARG A 109 -1.09 14.04 -29.54
C ARG A 109 -2.52 14.28 -30.00
N ASN A 110 -3.04 15.46 -29.66
CA ASN A 110 -4.29 15.97 -30.21
C ASN A 110 -4.11 16.32 -31.69
N LEU A 111 -5.16 16.08 -32.49
CA LEU A 111 -5.23 16.53 -33.87
C LEU A 111 -5.61 18.01 -33.94
N SER A 112 -4.75 18.83 -34.55
CA SER A 112 -5.08 20.16 -35.08
C SER A 112 -4.63 20.20 -36.53
N ALA A 113 -5.57 20.38 -37.47
CA ALA A 113 -5.28 20.27 -38.89
C ALA A 113 -4.68 21.55 -39.49
N SER A 114 -3.69 21.39 -40.36
CA SER A 114 -3.26 22.37 -41.34
C SER A 114 -2.81 21.66 -42.62
N GLN A 115 -3.10 22.23 -43.78
CA GLN A 115 -2.81 21.67 -45.11
C GLN A 115 -1.31 21.77 -45.46
N SER A 116 -0.78 20.80 -46.22
CA SER A 116 -0.28 21.05 -47.59
C SER A 116 0.33 19.80 -48.25
N ASP A 117 -0.15 19.52 -49.46
CA ASP A 117 0.64 19.15 -50.65
C ASP A 117 1.47 17.84 -50.75
N LEU A 118 0.92 16.97 -51.62
CA LEU A 118 1.52 16.45 -52.86
C LEU A 118 2.37 15.15 -52.90
N THR A 119 2.05 14.40 -53.98
CA THR A 119 2.92 13.55 -54.83
C THR A 119 3.42 12.18 -54.32
N THR A 120 2.82 11.14 -54.93
CA THR A 120 3.46 9.99 -55.62
C THR A 120 4.30 8.96 -54.84
N SER A 121 4.35 7.68 -55.24
CA SER A 121 3.54 6.89 -56.18
C SER A 121 3.91 5.39 -56.06
N SER A 122 3.23 4.54 -56.83
CA SER A 122 3.53 3.12 -57.09
C SER A 122 3.36 2.15 -55.91
N ASN A 123 3.01 0.88 -56.10
CA ASN A 123 2.18 0.11 -57.05
C ASN A 123 2.62 -1.36 -56.91
N SER A 124 1.82 -2.26 -57.47
CA SER A 124 2.10 -3.66 -57.79
C SER A 124 1.93 -4.72 -56.68
N ASP A 125 1.25 -5.85 -56.95
CA ASP A 125 0.26 -6.15 -58.01
C ASP A 125 -0.58 -7.41 -57.64
N PHE A 126 -1.67 -7.66 -58.40
CA PHE A 126 -2.37 -8.93 -58.77
C PHE A 126 -2.15 -10.25 -57.96
N SER A 127 -3.07 -11.20 -57.84
CA SER A 127 -4.41 -11.49 -58.46
C SER A 127 -5.20 -12.41 -57.49
N ALA A 128 -6.53 -12.34 -57.32
CA ALA A 128 -7.67 -12.62 -58.22
C ALA A 128 -8.08 -14.12 -58.37
N ILE A 129 -9.34 -14.36 -58.74
CA ILE A 129 -10.04 -15.64 -59.08
C ILE A 129 -10.87 -16.33 -57.95
N GLU A 130 -12.18 -16.07 -58.00
CA GLU A 130 -13.37 -16.97 -58.05
C GLU A 130 -13.24 -18.45 -57.55
N SER A 131 -14.24 -19.11 -56.94
CA SER A 131 -15.65 -19.19 -57.41
C SER A 131 -16.60 -19.97 -56.45
N ASN A 132 -17.92 -19.86 -56.74
CA ASN A 132 -19.00 -20.86 -56.55
C ASN A 132 -19.57 -21.27 -55.17
N GLN A 133 -20.80 -20.76 -54.95
CA GLN A 133 -22.01 -21.34 -54.32
C GLN A 133 -22.50 -22.65 -55.05
N PRO A 134 -23.68 -23.29 -54.80
CA PRO A 134 -24.83 -23.03 -53.87
C PRO A 134 -25.17 -24.29 -53.00
N THR A 135 -26.24 -24.46 -52.20
CA THR A 135 -27.72 -24.39 -52.42
C THR A 135 -28.49 -24.36 -51.07
N SER A 136 -29.51 -23.51 -50.89
CA SER A 136 -30.98 -23.77 -50.96
C SER A 136 -31.48 -25.06 -50.28
N ILE A 137 -32.54 -25.03 -49.45
CA ILE A 137 -34.00 -24.86 -49.75
C ILE A 137 -34.75 -24.41 -48.46
N ILE A 138 -35.96 -23.83 -48.44
CA ILE A 138 -36.66 -22.77 -49.21
C ILE A 138 -38.10 -22.65 -48.63
N ASN A 139 -38.57 -21.42 -48.37
CA ASN A 139 -39.96 -20.92 -48.22
C ASN A 139 -40.97 -21.69 -47.32
N THR A 140 -41.77 -21.01 -46.51
CA THR A 140 -42.81 -19.98 -46.82
C THR A 140 -43.25 -19.31 -45.49
N LYS A 141 -43.99 -18.19 -45.36
CA LYS A 141 -44.70 -17.18 -46.19
C LYS A 141 -45.06 -15.99 -45.23
N LEU A 142 -45.49 -14.76 -45.57
CA LEU A 142 -45.85 -13.99 -46.79
C LEU A 142 -45.33 -12.52 -46.61
N LEU A 143 -45.26 -11.76 -47.70
CA LEU A 143 -45.58 -10.31 -47.96
C LEU A 143 -45.69 -9.29 -46.80
N ASP A 144 -45.46 -7.98 -46.94
CA ASP A 144 -44.77 -7.05 -47.88
C ASP A 144 -44.90 -5.63 -47.24
N GLY A 145 -44.09 -4.58 -47.50
CA GLY A 145 -42.83 -4.45 -48.25
C GLY A 145 -42.54 -2.98 -48.62
N VAL A 146 -41.24 -2.60 -48.70
CA VAL A 146 -40.64 -1.63 -49.68
C VAL A 146 -41.04 -0.12 -49.55
N THR A 147 -40.22 0.93 -49.72
CA THR A 147 -38.90 1.16 -50.41
C THR A 147 -37.92 2.06 -49.60
N THR A 148 -36.75 2.35 -50.18
CA THR A 148 -35.61 3.15 -49.67
C THR A 148 -35.58 4.63 -50.10
N GLU A 149 -34.55 5.36 -49.66
CA GLU A 149 -34.22 6.78 -49.93
C GLU A 149 -33.60 7.04 -51.32
N GLU A 150 -33.67 8.30 -51.82
CA GLU A 150 -32.61 8.97 -52.60
C GLU A 150 -32.79 10.52 -52.60
N SER A 151 -31.88 11.30 -53.22
CA SER A 151 -31.61 12.72 -52.84
C SER A 151 -31.42 13.74 -53.99
N SER A 152 -31.58 15.06 -53.67
CA SER A 152 -31.05 16.28 -54.39
C SER A 152 -31.53 16.53 -55.85
N GLU A 153 -31.79 17.73 -56.41
CA GLU A 153 -31.34 19.15 -56.28
C GLU A 153 -32.47 20.11 -56.86
N ALA A 154 -32.39 21.47 -56.96
CA ALA A 154 -31.78 22.58 -56.21
C ALA A 154 -32.04 23.97 -56.91
N TYR A 155 -31.28 25.01 -56.51
CA TYR A 155 -30.93 26.28 -57.19
C TYR A 155 -31.84 27.55 -57.18
N LYS A 156 -31.13 28.70 -56.99
CA LYS A 156 -31.46 30.14 -57.18
C LYS A 156 -32.29 30.87 -56.10
N ASP A 157 -31.96 32.11 -55.69
CA ASP A 157 -30.67 32.85 -55.70
C ASP A 157 -30.69 34.05 -54.69
N GLN A 158 -29.60 34.80 -54.60
CA GLN A 158 -29.32 35.98 -53.74
C GLN A 158 -29.97 37.30 -54.26
N THR A 159 -29.99 38.49 -53.61
CA THR A 159 -29.37 39.04 -52.37
C THR A 159 -30.10 40.32 -51.84
N ARG A 160 -29.76 40.78 -50.61
CA ARG A 160 -29.65 42.19 -50.09
C ARG A 160 -30.87 43.11 -49.82
N ASP A 161 -31.09 43.48 -48.54
CA ASP A 161 -30.83 44.81 -47.90
C ASP A 161 -31.82 45.26 -46.76
N PRO A 162 -31.45 46.21 -45.84
CA PRO A 162 -32.17 46.52 -44.56
C PRO A 162 -32.51 48.05 -44.37
N PRO A 163 -32.71 48.61 -43.14
CA PRO A 163 -33.75 48.43 -42.09
C PRO A 163 -34.47 49.77 -41.66
N GLN A 164 -35.49 49.77 -40.74
CA GLN A 164 -35.64 50.72 -39.57
C GLN A 164 -37.02 50.81 -38.81
N GLN A 165 -36.92 50.88 -37.46
CA GLN A 165 -37.59 51.69 -36.39
C GLN A 165 -39.07 52.24 -36.36
N ARG A 166 -39.70 52.04 -35.16
CA ARG A 166 -40.43 52.98 -34.23
C ARG A 166 -41.96 53.35 -34.30
N LEU A 167 -42.63 53.05 -33.16
CA LEU A 167 -43.59 53.85 -32.33
C LEU A 167 -45.02 54.27 -32.80
N LYS A 168 -46.05 53.93 -31.99
CA LYS A 168 -46.85 54.92 -31.19
C LYS A 168 -47.84 54.33 -30.14
N LYS A 169 -48.30 55.23 -29.26
CA LYS A 169 -48.96 55.10 -27.93
C LYS A 169 -50.45 54.68 -27.88
N GLN A 170 -50.83 54.13 -26.72
CA GLN A 170 -52.08 54.32 -25.89
C GLN A 170 -53.48 54.17 -26.57
N SER A 171 -54.49 53.45 -26.06
CA SER A 171 -54.92 53.00 -24.71
C SER A 171 -55.76 53.98 -23.86
N SER A 172 -57.05 53.70 -23.69
CA SER A 172 -57.93 54.29 -22.67
C SER A 172 -59.08 53.33 -22.26
N PHE A 173 -59.73 53.61 -21.13
CA PHE A 173 -60.99 53.03 -20.64
C PHE A 173 -61.27 51.50 -20.71
N LYS A 174 -60.57 50.71 -19.89
CA LYS A 174 -61.18 49.52 -19.21
C LYS A 174 -60.44 49.10 -17.93
N ARG A 175 -60.37 49.99 -16.92
CA ARG A 175 -59.55 49.79 -15.71
C ARG A 175 -60.15 50.39 -14.42
N LYS A 176 -61.12 49.73 -13.78
CA LYS A 176 -61.46 50.02 -12.37
C LYS A 176 -62.09 48.91 -11.48
N GLN A 177 -62.48 47.74 -12.00
CA GLN A 177 -63.01 46.64 -11.15
C GLN A 177 -62.02 45.46 -10.94
N ASN A 178 -61.34 44.95 -11.99
CA ASN A 178 -60.50 43.74 -11.90
C ASN A 178 -59.13 43.91 -11.18
N PHE A 179 -58.96 44.91 -10.31
CA PHE A 179 -57.68 45.21 -9.65
C PHE A 179 -57.60 44.71 -8.20
N SER A 180 -58.73 44.64 -7.47
CA SER A 180 -58.76 44.29 -6.04
C SER A 180 -58.32 42.84 -5.76
N GLU A 181 -58.94 41.86 -6.42
CA GLU A 181 -58.63 40.44 -6.19
C GLU A 181 -57.21 40.06 -6.60
N LYS A 182 -56.69 40.66 -7.69
CA LYS A 182 -55.36 40.33 -8.23
C LYS A 182 -54.25 40.78 -7.27
N ILE A 183 -54.45 41.89 -6.55
CA ILE A 183 -53.56 42.31 -5.44
C ILE A 183 -53.64 41.31 -4.28
N ARG A 184 -54.83 40.84 -3.90
CA ARG A 184 -55.00 39.92 -2.75
C ARG A 184 -54.38 38.54 -3.01
N LYS A 185 -54.50 38.01 -4.24
CA LYS A 185 -53.79 36.79 -4.68
C LYS A 185 -52.28 36.98 -4.79
N ASN A 186 -51.80 38.11 -5.32
CA ASN A 186 -50.36 38.38 -5.40
C ASN A 186 -49.71 38.57 -4.02
N ARG A 187 -50.37 39.25 -3.06
CA ARG A 187 -49.85 39.36 -1.68
C ARG A 187 -49.69 37.99 -1.02
N LYS A 188 -50.65 37.05 -1.17
CA LYS A 188 -50.48 35.68 -0.67
C LYS A 188 -49.29 34.96 -1.34
N ARG A 189 -49.10 35.09 -2.65
CA ARG A 189 -47.94 34.50 -3.36
C ARG A 189 -46.61 35.08 -2.90
N ILE A 190 -46.53 36.40 -2.69
CA ILE A 190 -45.32 37.06 -2.18
C ILE A 190 -45.01 36.57 -0.76
N ILE A 191 -46.01 36.51 0.14
CA ILE A 191 -45.82 36.00 1.51
C ILE A 191 -45.33 34.55 1.50
N ILE A 192 -45.93 33.67 0.68
CA ILE A 192 -45.48 32.27 0.55
C ILE A 192 -44.04 32.21 0.00
N PHE A 193 -43.70 33.01 -1.00
CA PHE A 193 -42.34 33.04 -1.56
C PHE A 193 -41.32 33.59 -0.56
N SER A 194 -41.65 34.64 0.19
CA SER A 194 -40.81 35.17 1.29
C SER A 194 -40.62 34.15 2.40
N ILE A 195 -41.66 33.39 2.79
CA ILE A 195 -41.53 32.29 3.75
C ILE A 195 -40.63 31.18 3.18
N LEU A 196 -40.78 30.82 1.90
CA LEU A 196 -39.91 29.82 1.26
C LEU A 196 -38.44 30.28 1.23
N VAL A 197 -38.18 31.54 0.89
CA VAL A 197 -36.85 32.15 0.89
C VAL A 197 -36.28 32.24 2.31
N ILE A 198 -37.09 32.52 3.33
CA ILE A 198 -36.67 32.51 4.74
C ILE A 198 -36.37 31.08 5.20
N ILE A 199 -37.14 30.06 4.78
CA ILE A 199 -36.85 28.65 5.07
C ILE A 199 -35.57 28.20 4.37
N ILE A 200 -35.34 28.60 3.12
CA ILE A 200 -34.10 28.30 2.38
C ILE A 200 -32.91 29.01 3.03
N LEU A 201 -33.03 30.29 3.41
CA LEU A 201 -32.00 31.01 4.17
C LEU A 201 -31.76 30.38 5.54
N ALA A 202 -32.80 29.97 6.26
CA ALA A 202 -32.66 29.24 7.52
C ALA A 202 -31.98 27.88 7.34
N ALA A 203 -32.26 27.16 6.24
CA ALA A 203 -31.59 25.91 5.90
C ALA A 203 -30.12 26.11 5.46
N VAL A 204 -29.80 27.20 4.76
CA VAL A 204 -28.42 27.58 4.39
C VAL A 204 -27.64 28.14 5.58
N ILE A 205 -28.29 28.85 6.49
CA ILE A 205 -27.69 29.31 7.76
C ILE A 205 -27.50 28.12 8.69
N ALA A 206 -28.47 27.21 8.79
CA ALA A 206 -28.32 25.96 9.54
C ALA A 206 -27.22 25.07 8.94
N SER A 207 -27.13 24.92 7.61
CA SER A 207 -26.06 24.13 6.99
C SER A 207 -24.70 24.80 7.12
N THR A 208 -24.59 26.11 6.98
CA THR A 208 -23.31 26.82 7.20
C THR A 208 -22.90 26.92 8.67
N ILE A 209 -23.84 26.91 9.63
CA ILE A 209 -23.53 26.75 11.07
C ILE A 209 -23.16 25.29 11.38
N TRP A 210 -23.80 24.30 10.75
CA TRP A 210 -23.44 22.88 10.88
C TRP A 210 -22.04 22.59 10.29
N LEU A 211 -21.71 23.20 9.14
CA LEU A 211 -20.39 23.17 8.50
C LEU A 211 -19.34 24.07 9.20
N LYS A 212 -19.75 24.98 10.09
CA LYS A 212 -18.85 25.81 10.93
C LYS A 212 -18.87 25.46 12.41
N SER A 213 -19.56 24.38 12.81
CA SER A 213 -19.30 23.77 14.11
C SER A 213 -17.82 23.38 14.13
N PRO A 214 -17.05 23.72 15.17
CA PRO A 214 -15.79 23.06 15.44
C PRO A 214 -16.02 21.54 15.38
N GLY A 215 -15.13 20.82 14.72
CA GLY A 215 -15.31 19.41 14.39
C GLY A 215 -15.71 18.64 15.64
N ARG A 216 -16.95 18.12 15.67
CA ARG A 216 -17.43 17.29 16.76
C ARG A 216 -16.63 16.00 16.70
N GLN A 217 -15.50 15.96 17.41
CA GLN A 217 -14.61 14.81 17.47
C GLN A 217 -15.46 13.56 17.58
N ARG A 218 -15.37 12.69 16.57
CA ARG A 218 -16.02 11.39 16.58
C ARG A 218 -15.29 10.55 17.62
N LYS A 219 -15.58 10.79 18.90
CA LYS A 219 -14.99 10.07 20.02
C LYS A 219 -15.32 8.59 19.82
N VAL A 220 -14.31 7.86 19.35
CA VAL A 220 -14.28 6.41 19.37
C VAL A 220 -14.61 5.99 20.80
N ASN A 221 -15.46 4.98 20.93
CA ASN A 221 -15.97 4.58 22.24
C ASN A 221 -14.81 3.94 23.00
N ASP A 222 -14.28 4.63 24.03
CA ASP A 222 -12.98 4.38 24.69
C ASP A 222 -12.93 3.09 25.55
N LYS A 223 -13.79 2.13 25.23
CA LYS A 223 -14.00 0.84 25.90
C LYS A 223 -12.94 -0.21 25.58
N HIS A 224 -11.78 0.21 25.06
CA HIS A 224 -10.65 -0.66 24.72
C HIS A 224 -9.42 -0.39 25.59
N SER A 225 -9.66 -0.04 26.85
CA SER A 225 -8.65 0.16 27.89
C SER A 225 -7.77 -1.08 28.16
N ALA A 226 -8.23 -2.28 27.77
CA ALA A 226 -7.43 -3.51 27.78
C ALA A 226 -7.96 -4.56 26.78
N VAL A 227 -7.08 -5.48 26.36
CA VAL A 227 -7.45 -6.78 25.75
C VAL A 227 -7.45 -7.84 26.85
N ASN A 228 -8.63 -8.38 27.16
CA ASN A 228 -8.81 -9.34 28.26
C ASN A 228 -8.78 -10.80 27.76
N PHE A 229 -8.13 -11.67 28.52
CA PHE A 229 -8.15 -13.13 28.35
C PHE A 229 -8.53 -13.82 29.68
N PRO A 230 -9.30 -14.92 29.64
CA PRO A 230 -9.71 -15.66 30.84
C PRO A 230 -8.52 -16.39 31.49
N ALA A 231 -8.51 -16.44 32.82
CA ALA A 231 -7.36 -16.95 33.60
C ALA A 231 -7.11 -18.46 33.48
N ASN A 232 -8.15 -19.26 33.22
CA ASN A 232 -8.13 -20.72 33.37
C ASN A 232 -8.02 -21.45 32.02
N GLN A 233 -7.14 -20.98 31.13
CA GLN A 233 -6.89 -21.60 29.82
C GLN A 233 -5.44 -22.06 29.66
N LYS A 234 -5.22 -23.03 28.77
CA LYS A 234 -3.90 -23.45 28.33
C LYS A 234 -3.18 -22.24 27.70
N LEU A 235 -1.95 -21.93 28.13
CA LEU A 235 -1.21 -20.75 27.65
C LEU A 235 -0.10 -21.07 26.63
N TRP A 236 0.13 -22.34 26.34
CA TRP A 236 1.02 -22.80 25.28
C TRP A 236 0.54 -24.15 24.72
N GLY A 237 1.02 -24.55 23.55
CA GLY A 237 0.65 -25.86 23.00
C GLY A 237 1.20 -26.15 21.61
N VAL A 238 0.56 -27.13 20.97
CA VAL A 238 0.97 -27.78 19.72
C VAL A 238 -0.23 -28.02 18.81
N GLY A 239 0.01 -28.55 17.60
CA GLY A 239 -1.04 -29.02 16.70
C GLY A 239 -2.06 -29.95 17.37
N GLY A 240 -3.34 -29.77 17.06
CA GLY A 240 -4.46 -30.53 17.62
C GLY A 240 -5.14 -29.91 18.84
N ASP A 241 -4.57 -28.87 19.45
CA ASP A 241 -5.20 -28.15 20.56
C ASP A 241 -6.46 -27.36 20.15
N GLU A 242 -7.47 -27.33 21.03
CA GLU A 242 -8.56 -26.35 20.93
C GLU A 242 -8.06 -24.97 21.41
N ILE A 243 -8.13 -23.99 20.51
CA ILE A 243 -7.92 -22.58 20.81
C ILE A 243 -9.26 -21.92 21.11
N ILE A 244 -9.27 -21.13 22.18
CA ILE A 244 -10.38 -20.21 22.51
C ILE A 244 -9.84 -18.79 22.35
N THR A 245 -10.47 -17.98 21.50
CA THR A 245 -10.06 -16.58 21.27
C THR A 245 -10.50 -15.66 22.40
N ASN A 246 -10.00 -14.43 22.42
CA ASN A 246 -10.49 -13.37 23.32
C ASN A 246 -11.98 -13.00 23.10
N LYS A 247 -12.61 -13.41 21.99
CA LYS A 247 -14.06 -13.31 21.76
C LYS A 247 -14.85 -14.57 22.17
N GLY A 248 -14.18 -15.59 22.72
CA GLY A 248 -14.78 -16.89 23.05
C GLY A 248 -15.03 -17.81 21.85
N LYS A 249 -14.58 -17.46 20.63
CA LYS A 249 -14.67 -18.35 19.46
C LYS A 249 -13.73 -19.54 19.67
N LYS A 250 -14.21 -20.75 19.40
CA LYS A 250 -13.43 -21.99 19.44
C LYS A 250 -12.97 -22.39 18.02
N PHE A 251 -11.76 -22.89 17.89
CA PHE A 251 -11.25 -23.59 16.69
C PHE A 251 -10.11 -24.55 17.06
N ILE A 252 -9.78 -25.52 16.21
CA ILE A 252 -8.62 -26.41 16.41
C ILE A 252 -7.39 -25.83 15.70
N TYR A 253 -6.25 -25.73 16.41
CA TYR A 253 -4.97 -25.40 15.79
C TYR A 253 -4.44 -26.59 15.00
N ASN A 254 -4.88 -26.73 13.74
CA ASN A 254 -4.59 -27.91 12.90
C ASN A 254 -3.20 -27.88 12.24
N ASN A 255 -2.15 -27.57 13.02
CA ASN A 255 -0.78 -27.54 12.52
C ASN A 255 -0.12 -28.91 12.64
N THR A 256 -0.13 -29.68 11.55
CA THR A 256 0.51 -31.01 11.47
C THR A 256 2.02 -30.94 11.21
N LEU A 257 2.60 -29.74 11.10
CA LEU A 257 3.99 -29.50 10.69
C LEU A 257 4.93 -29.24 11.88
N GLY A 258 4.52 -29.65 13.09
CA GLY A 258 5.28 -29.50 14.33
C GLY A 258 5.29 -28.08 14.91
N GLY A 259 4.46 -27.17 14.41
CA GLY A 259 4.36 -25.81 14.96
C GLY A 259 3.81 -25.77 16.38
N THR A 260 4.22 -24.75 17.13
CA THR A 260 3.87 -24.52 18.53
C THR A 260 3.17 -23.17 18.68
N TRP A 261 2.35 -23.03 19.71
CA TRP A 261 1.68 -21.77 20.01
C TRP A 261 1.89 -21.32 21.45
N VAL A 262 1.94 -20.00 21.69
CA VAL A 262 2.15 -19.41 23.02
C VAL A 262 1.27 -18.16 23.19
N ALA A 263 0.31 -18.22 24.12
CA ALA A 263 -0.59 -17.11 24.47
C ALA A 263 -0.07 -16.24 25.63
N ILE A 264 1.13 -16.52 26.16
CA ILE A 264 1.78 -15.68 27.17
C ILE A 264 2.18 -14.33 26.53
N PRO A 265 1.75 -13.17 27.05
CA PRO A 265 2.06 -11.88 26.46
C PRO A 265 3.56 -11.62 26.40
N TYR A 266 4.02 -11.10 25.27
CA TYR A 266 5.43 -10.78 24.99
C TYR A 266 6.41 -11.97 25.09
N ASN A 267 5.91 -13.20 25.05
CA ASN A 267 6.74 -14.40 24.89
C ASN A 267 6.89 -14.74 23.39
N ASP A 268 8.15 -14.86 22.95
CA ASP A 268 8.55 -15.03 21.55
C ASP A 268 8.97 -16.47 21.18
N SER A 269 8.73 -17.46 22.06
CA SER A 269 9.19 -18.86 21.87
C SER A 269 8.31 -19.76 20.98
N ALA A 270 7.22 -19.23 20.42
CA ALA A 270 6.37 -19.97 19.48
C ALA A 270 7.08 -20.19 18.13
N ARG A 271 6.86 -21.35 17.50
CA ARG A 271 7.39 -21.72 16.17
C ARG A 271 6.24 -21.92 15.18
N PRO A 272 6.33 -21.39 13.95
CA PRO A 272 5.26 -21.58 12.96
C PRO A 272 5.24 -23.02 12.42
N GLN A 273 6.40 -23.67 12.32
CA GLN A 273 6.60 -25.09 12.03
C GLN A 273 7.78 -25.61 12.87
N GLY A 274 7.86 -26.93 13.09
CA GLY A 274 8.87 -27.53 13.99
C GLY A 274 10.32 -27.38 13.52
N ASP A 275 10.52 -27.16 12.22
CA ASP A 275 11.79 -26.95 11.53
C ASP A 275 12.11 -25.46 11.28
N GLN A 276 11.41 -24.53 11.94
CA GLN A 276 11.59 -23.09 11.78
C GLN A 276 12.02 -22.40 13.08
N PRO A 277 12.87 -21.36 13.01
CA PRO A 277 13.33 -20.64 14.19
C PRO A 277 12.18 -19.90 14.87
N ALA A 278 12.11 -20.01 16.21
CA ALA A 278 11.19 -19.24 17.04
C ALA A 278 11.48 -17.73 16.90
N LEU A 279 10.56 -16.86 17.33
CA LEU A 279 10.72 -15.40 17.13
C LEU A 279 11.88 -14.81 17.93
N ASN A 280 12.26 -15.42 19.05
CA ASN A 280 13.45 -15.06 19.83
C ASN A 280 14.76 -15.68 19.30
N GLU A 281 14.71 -16.49 18.23
CA GLU A 281 15.88 -17.12 17.61
C GLU A 281 16.30 -16.36 16.33
N ARG A 282 17.58 -16.51 15.97
CA ARG A 282 18.16 -15.91 14.77
C ARG A 282 17.42 -16.41 13.52
N TRP A 283 17.14 -15.50 12.60
CA TRP A 283 16.70 -15.80 11.25
C TRP A 283 17.89 -15.50 10.31
N ASP A 284 18.43 -16.51 9.64
CA ASP A 284 19.52 -16.31 8.68
C ASP A 284 18.96 -16.01 7.30
N TYR A 285 18.96 -14.71 6.96
CA TYR A 285 18.54 -14.20 5.64
C TYR A 285 19.39 -14.69 4.44
N SER A 286 20.42 -15.52 4.68
CA SER A 286 21.15 -16.25 3.64
C SER A 286 20.63 -17.68 3.37
N SER A 287 19.87 -18.29 4.28
CA SER A 287 19.49 -19.72 4.20
C SER A 287 18.01 -20.00 4.50
N ASP A 288 17.43 -19.25 5.44
CA ASP A 288 16.01 -19.26 5.79
C ASP A 288 15.18 -18.53 4.73
N ARG A 289 14.15 -19.20 4.22
CA ARG A 289 13.29 -18.69 3.14
C ARG A 289 11.99 -18.10 3.67
N ILE A 290 11.70 -16.86 3.28
CA ILE A 290 10.44 -16.20 3.60
C ILE A 290 9.33 -16.80 2.72
N LEU A 291 8.41 -17.52 3.35
CA LEU A 291 7.24 -18.14 2.75
C LEU A 291 6.01 -17.52 3.43
N GLY A 292 5.52 -16.42 2.87
CA GLY A 292 4.45 -15.64 3.48
C GLY A 292 3.22 -15.40 2.61
N VAL A 293 2.26 -14.70 3.20
CA VAL A 293 1.07 -14.15 2.55
C VAL A 293 0.89 -12.69 2.97
N ASN A 294 0.27 -11.91 2.10
CA ASN A 294 -0.21 -10.58 2.44
C ASN A 294 -1.56 -10.65 3.15
N LEU A 295 -1.81 -9.66 4.00
CA LEU A 295 -3.11 -9.38 4.63
C LEU A 295 -3.79 -8.17 3.94
N GLY A 296 -3.70 -8.13 2.60
CA GLY A 296 -4.33 -7.11 1.74
C GLY A 296 -5.85 -7.09 1.88
N GLY A 297 -6.47 -5.95 1.59
CA GLY A 297 -7.89 -5.68 1.84
C GLY A 297 -8.31 -5.60 3.32
N TRP A 298 -7.40 -5.76 4.29
CA TRP A 298 -7.76 -5.71 5.73
C TRP A 298 -7.73 -4.30 6.33
N LEU A 299 -6.54 -3.75 6.59
CA LEU A 299 -6.36 -2.41 7.21
C LEU A 299 -6.16 -1.29 6.18
N VAL A 300 -6.09 -1.67 4.92
CA VAL A 300 -6.29 -0.87 3.71
C VAL A 300 -7.28 -1.65 2.86
N ILE A 301 -8.33 -1.00 2.35
CA ILE A 301 -9.52 -1.66 1.81
C ILE A 301 -9.57 -1.55 0.29
N GLU A 302 -9.78 -2.68 -0.38
CA GLU A 302 -9.63 -2.82 -1.82
C GLU A 302 -10.86 -3.48 -2.48
N PRO A 303 -11.45 -2.87 -3.53
CA PRO A 303 -12.67 -3.40 -4.13
C PRO A 303 -12.61 -4.86 -4.58
N PHE A 304 -11.49 -5.32 -5.13
CA PHE A 304 -11.40 -6.70 -5.65
C PHE A 304 -11.17 -7.74 -4.54
N ILE A 305 -10.72 -7.31 -3.36
CA ILE A 305 -10.52 -8.16 -2.18
C ILE A 305 -11.77 -8.15 -1.30
N THR A 306 -12.48 -7.02 -1.21
CA THR A 306 -13.65 -6.85 -0.34
C THR A 306 -14.89 -6.32 -1.10
N PRO A 307 -15.34 -6.99 -2.18
CA PRO A 307 -16.31 -6.42 -3.12
C PRO A 307 -17.65 -6.05 -2.50
N SER A 308 -18.11 -6.79 -1.47
CA SER A 308 -19.35 -6.49 -0.75
C SER A 308 -19.40 -5.10 -0.07
N LEU A 309 -18.25 -4.45 0.17
CA LEU A 309 -18.22 -3.05 0.64
C LEU A 309 -18.49 -2.02 -0.47
N PHE A 310 -18.30 -2.41 -1.75
CA PHE A 310 -18.37 -1.53 -2.92
C PHE A 310 -19.59 -1.81 -3.81
N GLU A 311 -20.04 -3.07 -3.86
CA GLU A 311 -21.20 -3.50 -4.63
C GLU A 311 -22.51 -2.73 -4.36
N PRO A 312 -22.82 -2.28 -3.11
CA PRO A 312 -23.98 -1.43 -2.83
C PRO A 312 -23.97 -0.06 -3.53
N TYR A 313 -22.82 0.38 -4.06
CA TYR A 313 -22.61 1.72 -4.60
C TYR A 313 -22.39 1.76 -6.12
N LEU A 314 -22.53 0.64 -6.83
CA LEU A 314 -22.23 0.54 -8.27
C LEU A 314 -23.16 1.34 -9.17
N GLU A 315 -24.41 1.51 -8.74
CA GLU A 315 -25.47 2.21 -9.47
C GLU A 315 -25.54 3.72 -9.12
N ASN A 316 -24.65 4.20 -8.25
CA ASN A 316 -24.51 5.62 -7.98
C ASN A 316 -24.07 6.38 -9.24
N GLN A 317 -24.55 7.63 -9.38
CA GLN A 317 -24.10 8.55 -10.45
C GLN A 317 -22.57 8.74 -10.48
N LYS A 318 -21.93 8.68 -9.30
CA LYS A 318 -20.50 8.44 -9.14
C LYS A 318 -20.33 7.13 -8.36
N PRO A 319 -19.93 6.03 -9.01
CA PRO A 319 -19.60 4.78 -8.31
C PRO A 319 -18.46 5.01 -7.32
N VAL A 320 -18.47 4.25 -6.22
CA VAL A 320 -17.37 4.24 -5.24
C VAL A 320 -16.25 3.33 -5.75
N THR A 321 -15.02 3.81 -5.81
CA THR A 321 -13.89 3.12 -6.46
C THR A 321 -12.71 2.79 -5.53
N ASP A 322 -12.64 3.41 -4.35
CA ASP A 322 -11.56 3.27 -3.35
C ASP A 322 -12.03 3.56 -1.90
N GLU A 323 -11.13 3.38 -0.91
CA GLU A 323 -11.46 3.59 0.52
C GLU A 323 -11.78 5.06 0.85
N TRP A 324 -11.22 6.04 0.13
CA TRP A 324 -11.57 7.46 0.28
C TRP A 324 -13.04 7.70 -0.09
N GLU A 325 -13.46 7.27 -1.27
CA GLU A 325 -14.83 7.41 -1.75
C GLU A 325 -15.81 6.58 -0.91
N LEU A 326 -15.40 5.39 -0.47
CA LEU A 326 -16.18 4.55 0.44
C LEU A 326 -16.39 5.27 1.77
N SER A 327 -15.35 5.91 2.29
CA SER A 327 -15.44 6.63 3.56
C SER A 327 -16.38 7.84 3.48
N GLN A 328 -16.36 8.57 2.36
CA GLN A 328 -17.33 9.63 2.07
C GLN A 328 -18.75 9.09 1.94
N ALA A 329 -18.95 7.99 1.21
CA ALA A 329 -20.28 7.39 0.97
C ALA A 329 -20.90 6.76 2.23
N LEU A 330 -20.08 6.19 3.12
CA LEU A 330 -20.52 5.66 4.42
C LEU A 330 -20.95 6.77 5.38
N GLY A 331 -20.28 7.93 5.34
CA GLY A 331 -20.67 9.14 6.06
C GLY A 331 -20.78 8.96 7.58
N THR A 332 -22.00 8.77 8.09
CA THR A 332 -22.28 8.49 9.52
C THR A 332 -22.07 7.03 9.91
N SER A 333 -22.19 6.09 8.97
CA SER A 333 -21.98 4.64 9.19
C SER A 333 -20.52 4.21 9.15
N LEU A 334 -19.60 5.12 8.77
CA LEU A 334 -18.16 4.89 8.61
C LEU A 334 -17.56 4.05 9.75
N ALA A 335 -17.69 4.52 10.99
CA ALA A 335 -17.10 3.87 12.15
C ALA A 335 -17.61 2.43 12.32
N SER A 336 -18.92 2.22 12.25
CA SER A 336 -19.53 0.89 12.40
C SER A 336 -19.16 -0.08 11.28
N THR A 337 -19.14 0.37 10.02
CA THR A 337 -18.88 -0.52 8.87
C THR A 337 -17.41 -0.90 8.78
N ILE A 338 -16.51 0.10 8.85
CA ILE A 338 -15.06 -0.13 8.75
C ILE A 338 -14.54 -0.88 9.98
N GLU A 339 -15.03 -0.56 11.19
CA GLU A 339 -14.63 -1.34 12.38
C GLU A 339 -15.19 -2.77 12.35
N SER A 340 -16.42 -2.99 11.86
CA SER A 340 -16.96 -4.35 11.68
C SER A 340 -16.18 -5.15 10.65
N HIS A 341 -15.65 -4.51 9.60
CA HIS A 341 -14.73 -5.12 8.63
C HIS A 341 -13.41 -5.51 9.31
N TYR A 342 -12.72 -4.56 9.95
CA TYR A 342 -11.45 -4.81 10.63
C TYR A 342 -11.56 -5.89 11.73
N ASP A 343 -12.68 -5.97 12.44
CA ASP A 343 -12.90 -6.92 13.55
C ASP A 343 -13.22 -8.35 13.09
N ASN A 344 -13.58 -8.58 11.83
CA ASN A 344 -14.05 -9.89 11.34
C ASN A 344 -13.38 -10.40 10.06
N PHE A 345 -12.78 -9.54 9.23
CA PHE A 345 -12.21 -9.97 7.95
C PHE A 345 -10.93 -10.79 8.10
N ILE A 346 -10.00 -10.41 8.96
CA ILE A 346 -8.85 -11.24 9.39
C ILE A 346 -8.97 -11.49 10.90
N THR A 347 -8.74 -12.73 11.30
CA THR A 347 -8.98 -13.21 12.67
C THR A 347 -7.80 -14.02 13.20
N GLU A 348 -7.80 -14.31 14.51
CA GLU A 348 -6.81 -15.19 15.14
C GLU A 348 -6.69 -16.57 14.46
N GLU A 349 -7.81 -17.09 13.96
CA GLU A 349 -7.87 -18.37 13.23
C GLU A 349 -7.16 -18.30 11.88
N ASP A 350 -7.14 -17.12 11.24
CA ASP A 350 -6.40 -16.93 9.99
C ASP A 350 -4.88 -17.02 10.21
N PHE A 351 -4.35 -16.42 11.28
CA PHE A 351 -2.93 -16.56 11.66
C PHE A 351 -2.57 -18.02 12.01
N ALA A 352 -3.46 -18.70 12.75
CA ALA A 352 -3.32 -20.13 13.02
C ALA A 352 -3.29 -20.98 11.73
N GLN A 353 -4.13 -20.67 10.75
CA GLN A 353 -4.20 -21.38 9.46
C GLN A 353 -3.02 -21.04 8.53
N ILE A 354 -2.48 -19.83 8.58
CA ILE A 354 -1.25 -19.44 7.88
C ILE A 354 -0.08 -20.29 8.39
N ALA A 355 0.15 -20.35 9.71
CA ALA A 355 1.18 -21.21 10.29
C ALA A 355 0.93 -22.71 9.99
N SER A 356 -0.33 -23.15 9.96
CA SER A 356 -0.67 -24.54 9.60
C SER A 356 -0.43 -24.88 8.12
N ALA A 357 -0.24 -23.90 7.23
CA ALA A 357 -0.01 -24.08 5.80
C ALA A 357 1.49 -24.12 5.39
N GLY A 358 2.40 -24.21 6.36
CA GLY A 358 3.85 -24.16 6.12
C GLY A 358 4.38 -22.75 5.85
N LEU A 359 3.58 -21.71 6.10
CA LEU A 359 3.98 -20.31 5.97
C LEU A 359 4.56 -19.80 7.30
N ASN A 360 5.60 -18.97 7.21
CA ASN A 360 6.41 -18.53 8.35
C ASN A 360 6.38 -16.99 8.56
N TRP A 361 5.84 -16.23 7.60
CA TRP A 361 5.71 -14.76 7.67
C TRP A 361 4.35 -14.25 7.17
N VAL A 362 4.00 -13.01 7.54
CA VAL A 362 2.93 -12.22 6.90
C VAL A 362 3.43 -10.82 6.52
N ARG A 363 2.91 -10.25 5.43
CA ARG A 363 3.08 -8.83 5.07
C ARG A 363 1.78 -8.10 5.40
N LEU A 364 1.87 -6.99 6.13
CA LEU A 364 0.73 -6.31 6.76
C LEU A 364 0.63 -4.85 6.28
N PRO A 365 -0.13 -4.60 5.20
CA PRO A 365 -0.50 -3.27 4.74
C PRO A 365 -1.18 -2.42 5.81
N VAL A 366 -0.73 -1.16 5.97
CA VAL A 366 -1.39 -0.11 6.76
C VAL A 366 -1.38 1.22 6.02
N GLY A 367 -2.46 2.00 6.15
CA GLY A 367 -2.53 3.38 5.66
C GLY A 367 -2.18 4.41 6.75
N TRP A 368 -1.76 5.61 6.34
CA TRP A 368 -1.38 6.68 7.28
C TRP A 368 -2.48 7.07 8.27
N TRP A 369 -3.75 6.87 7.91
CA TRP A 369 -4.91 7.13 8.77
C TRP A 369 -4.95 6.24 10.02
N MET A 370 -4.10 5.21 10.12
CA MET A 370 -3.82 4.50 11.38
C MET A 370 -3.20 5.42 12.46
N ILE A 371 -2.60 6.55 12.07
CA ILE A 371 -1.89 7.48 12.95
C ILE A 371 -2.66 8.80 13.12
N GLU A 372 -3.06 9.44 12.01
CA GLU A 372 -3.87 10.67 12.00
C GLU A 372 -4.50 10.91 10.62
N THR A 373 -5.57 11.70 10.54
CA THR A 373 -5.99 12.39 9.32
C THR A 373 -5.80 13.92 9.46
N LEU A 374 -5.75 14.64 8.34
CA LEU A 374 -5.66 16.11 8.33
C LEU A 374 -6.70 16.73 7.40
N GLY A 375 -7.32 17.83 7.84
CA GLY A 375 -8.33 18.56 7.07
C GLY A 375 -9.59 17.72 6.81
N ASP A 376 -10.03 17.68 5.56
CA ASP A 376 -11.23 16.95 5.10
C ASP A 376 -10.92 15.51 4.62
N GLU A 377 -9.81 14.92 5.06
CA GLU A 377 -9.49 13.51 4.83
C GLU A 377 -10.55 12.59 5.46
N PRO A 378 -11.27 11.75 4.68
CA PRO A 378 -12.52 11.12 5.13
C PRO A 378 -12.32 9.82 5.91
N PHE A 379 -11.09 9.29 5.97
CA PHE A 379 -10.77 7.98 6.54
C PHE A 379 -11.12 7.88 8.03
N LEU A 380 -11.28 6.64 8.52
CA LEU A 380 -11.52 6.37 9.94
C LEU A 380 -10.21 6.46 10.75
N GLU A 381 -9.86 7.67 11.18
CA GLU A 381 -8.66 7.96 11.97
C GLU A 381 -8.47 7.00 13.17
N GLY A 382 -7.26 6.45 13.31
CA GLY A 382 -6.76 5.76 14.49
C GLY A 382 -7.36 4.38 14.77
N VAL A 383 -8.50 4.00 14.17
CA VAL A 383 -9.19 2.76 14.53
C VAL A 383 -8.46 1.50 14.06
N SER A 384 -7.77 1.55 12.91
CA SER A 384 -6.95 0.42 12.42
C SER A 384 -5.79 0.03 13.36
N TRP A 385 -5.33 0.95 14.22
CA TRP A 385 -4.28 0.70 15.22
C TRP A 385 -4.62 -0.48 16.14
N LYS A 386 -5.89 -0.55 16.57
CA LYS A 386 -6.44 -1.62 17.41
C LYS A 386 -6.30 -3.01 16.78
N TYR A 387 -6.32 -3.09 15.46
CA TYR A 387 -6.30 -4.33 14.69
C TYR A 387 -4.88 -4.71 14.27
N PHE A 388 -4.05 -3.73 13.91
CA PHE A 388 -2.60 -3.91 13.82
C PHE A 388 -2.02 -4.46 15.13
N PHE A 389 -2.36 -3.87 16.28
CA PHE A 389 -1.87 -4.34 17.59
C PHE A 389 -2.30 -5.79 17.91
N ARG A 390 -3.52 -6.18 17.50
CA ARG A 390 -3.96 -7.59 17.59
C ARG A 390 -3.18 -8.51 16.67
N ALA A 391 -2.85 -8.07 15.45
CA ALA A 391 -2.02 -8.82 14.52
C ALA A 391 -0.64 -9.15 15.12
N LEU A 392 -0.02 -8.21 15.86
CA LEU A 392 1.23 -8.46 16.58
C LEU A 392 1.09 -9.60 17.61
N GLY A 393 -0.03 -9.62 18.34
CA GLY A 393 -0.34 -10.68 19.32
C GLY A 393 -0.62 -12.03 18.67
N TRP A 394 -1.33 -12.07 17.55
CA TRP A 394 -1.63 -13.30 16.81
C TRP A 394 -0.41 -13.86 16.08
N ALA A 395 0.41 -13.00 15.45
CA ALA A 395 1.66 -13.38 14.82
C ALA A 395 2.62 -14.00 15.85
N ARG A 396 2.84 -13.29 16.97
CA ARG A 396 3.55 -13.82 18.14
C ARG A 396 3.03 -15.19 18.57
N LYS A 397 1.71 -15.32 18.75
CA LYS A 397 1.10 -16.55 19.29
C LYS A 397 1.38 -17.78 18.44
N TYR A 398 1.56 -17.64 17.12
CA TYR A 398 1.80 -18.75 16.20
C TYR A 398 3.20 -18.71 15.53
N GLY A 399 4.15 -17.98 16.11
CA GLY A 399 5.55 -17.93 15.65
C GLY A 399 5.78 -17.22 14.30
N LEU A 400 4.79 -16.48 13.80
CA LEU A 400 4.87 -15.79 12.51
C LEU A 400 5.59 -14.45 12.64
N ARG A 401 6.50 -14.17 11.70
CA ARG A 401 7.17 -12.86 11.57
C ARG A 401 6.35 -11.92 10.67
N ILE A 402 6.48 -10.61 10.86
CA ILE A 402 5.76 -9.57 10.13
C ILE A 402 6.72 -8.70 9.33
N ASN A 403 6.45 -8.53 8.03
CA ASN A 403 6.85 -7.32 7.31
C ASN A 403 5.73 -6.28 7.43
N LEU A 404 5.98 -5.19 8.15
CA LEU A 404 5.06 -4.06 8.22
C LEU A 404 5.16 -3.27 6.92
N ASP A 405 4.03 -2.95 6.27
CA ASP A 405 4.01 -2.25 5.00
C ASP A 405 3.22 -0.94 5.09
N LEU A 406 3.90 0.20 4.89
CA LEU A 406 3.24 1.52 4.77
C LEU A 406 2.67 1.65 3.35
N HIS A 407 1.50 1.04 3.17
CA HIS A 407 0.92 0.73 1.87
C HIS A 407 0.25 1.93 1.20
N ALA A 408 -0.19 2.91 1.99
CA ALA A 408 -0.83 4.14 1.52
C ALA A 408 -0.27 5.37 2.25
N VAL A 409 0.01 6.44 1.51
CA VAL A 409 0.60 7.69 2.03
C VAL A 409 -0.11 8.95 1.50
N PRO A 410 -0.07 10.09 2.23
CA PRO A 410 -0.73 11.33 1.82
C PRO A 410 -0.36 11.79 0.41
N GLY A 411 -1.36 12.23 -0.36
CA GLY A 411 -1.21 12.60 -1.76
C GLY A 411 -1.14 11.42 -2.74
N SER A 412 -1.06 10.16 -2.28
CA SER A 412 -0.82 8.95 -3.08
C SER A 412 0.52 8.92 -3.82
N GLN A 413 1.16 7.74 -3.78
CA GLN A 413 2.42 7.43 -4.44
C GLN A 413 2.27 6.76 -5.82
N ASN A 414 1.06 6.35 -6.22
CA ASN A 414 0.79 5.70 -7.52
C ASN A 414 -0.52 6.10 -8.22
N GLY A 415 -1.46 6.73 -7.52
CA GLY A 415 -2.77 7.11 -8.05
C GLY A 415 -3.77 5.96 -8.18
N TRP A 416 -3.53 4.83 -7.51
CA TRP A 416 -4.38 3.63 -7.56
C TRP A 416 -5.17 3.42 -6.27
N ASN A 417 -6.27 2.68 -6.33
CA ASN A 417 -7.26 2.55 -5.26
C ASN A 417 -6.68 2.02 -3.92
N HIS A 418 -5.76 1.06 -3.97
CA HIS A 418 -5.07 0.51 -2.80
C HIS A 418 -4.11 1.51 -2.12
N SER A 419 -3.76 2.64 -2.76
CA SER A 419 -3.13 3.79 -2.05
C SER A 419 -4.14 4.64 -1.24
N GLY A 420 -5.37 4.17 -1.08
CA GLY A 420 -6.47 4.81 -0.36
C GLY A 420 -7.30 5.78 -1.21
N ARG A 421 -6.72 6.44 -2.22
CA ARG A 421 -7.41 7.36 -3.14
C ARG A 421 -6.84 7.25 -4.56
N SER A 422 -7.73 6.96 -5.51
CA SER A 422 -7.43 6.86 -6.94
C SER A 422 -7.27 8.23 -7.60
N GLY A 423 -6.49 8.29 -8.68
CA GLY A 423 -6.36 9.47 -9.54
C GLY A 423 -4.93 9.96 -9.69
N THR A 424 -4.58 11.01 -8.94
CA THR A 424 -3.33 11.76 -9.07
C THR A 424 -2.26 11.29 -8.09
N VAL A 425 -1.01 11.21 -8.57
CA VAL A 425 0.17 11.11 -7.71
C VAL A 425 0.51 12.51 -7.18
N GLY A 426 0.56 12.63 -5.85
CA GLY A 426 0.86 13.85 -5.10
C GLY A 426 1.90 13.65 -4.00
N PHE A 427 2.36 12.43 -3.73
CA PHE A 427 3.56 12.16 -2.94
C PHE A 427 4.81 12.35 -3.83
N LEU A 428 5.78 13.18 -3.40
CA LEU A 428 7.00 13.55 -4.15
C LEU A 428 6.78 14.12 -5.57
N ALA A 429 5.54 14.43 -5.96
CA ALA A 429 5.18 14.98 -7.25
C ALA A 429 4.18 16.14 -7.10
N GLY A 430 4.25 17.13 -8.00
CA GLY A 430 3.33 18.26 -8.00
C GLY A 430 3.54 19.25 -6.85
N ALA A 431 2.63 20.23 -6.73
CA ALA A 431 2.79 21.35 -5.81
C ALA A 431 2.89 20.94 -4.32
N MET A 432 2.17 19.88 -3.91
CA MET A 432 2.19 19.38 -2.53
C MET A 432 3.23 18.27 -2.29
N GLY A 433 4.01 17.89 -3.30
CA GLY A 433 4.91 16.72 -3.28
C GLY A 433 5.86 16.65 -2.09
N ILE A 434 6.41 17.80 -1.68
CA ILE A 434 7.37 17.89 -0.58
C ILE A 434 6.67 17.88 0.79
N ALA A 435 5.60 18.66 0.98
CA ALA A 435 4.81 18.62 2.22
C ALA A 435 4.26 17.22 2.51
N ASN A 436 3.78 16.51 1.48
CA ASN A 436 3.31 15.13 1.58
C ASN A 436 4.45 14.15 1.96
N ALA A 437 5.61 14.29 1.33
CA ALA A 437 6.77 13.45 1.64
C ALA A 437 7.32 13.70 3.06
N GLN A 438 7.37 14.96 3.50
CA GLN A 438 7.72 15.36 4.87
C GLN A 438 6.73 14.80 5.90
N ARG A 439 5.42 14.92 5.63
CA ARG A 439 4.36 14.30 6.46
C ARG A 439 4.53 12.78 6.54
N THR A 440 4.93 12.13 5.45
CA THR A 440 5.18 10.68 5.44
C THR A 440 6.39 10.28 6.30
N LEU A 441 7.44 11.11 6.36
CA LEU A 441 8.58 10.86 7.27
C LEU A 441 8.17 10.86 8.76
N ASN A 442 7.15 11.63 9.15
CA ASN A 442 6.57 11.53 10.50
C ASN A 442 6.02 10.12 10.79
N TYR A 443 5.43 9.46 9.79
CA TYR A 443 4.82 8.14 9.94
C TYR A 443 5.85 7.03 9.92
N VAL A 444 6.88 7.11 9.06
CA VAL A 444 8.09 6.27 9.16
C VAL A 444 8.69 6.37 10.56
N ARG A 445 8.86 7.60 11.09
CA ARG A 445 9.37 7.86 12.45
C ARG A 445 8.47 7.28 13.55
N THR A 446 7.15 7.49 13.46
CA THR A 446 6.16 6.96 14.42
C THR A 446 6.20 5.44 14.48
N LEU A 447 6.20 4.78 13.32
CA LEU A 447 6.19 3.32 13.23
C LEU A 447 7.53 2.73 13.67
N ALA A 448 8.66 3.32 13.25
CA ALA A 448 9.99 2.90 13.69
C ALA A 448 10.19 3.05 15.21
N GLN A 449 9.69 4.14 15.81
CA GLN A 449 9.68 4.34 17.28
C GLN A 449 8.85 3.28 18.02
N PHE A 450 7.77 2.79 17.42
CA PHE A 450 6.97 1.71 18.00
C PHE A 450 7.63 0.33 17.85
N ILE A 451 7.95 -0.08 16.61
CA ILE A 451 8.38 -1.45 16.30
C ILE A 451 9.79 -1.78 16.79
N SER A 452 10.65 -0.78 17.02
CA SER A 452 12.00 -0.98 17.57
C SER A 452 12.03 -1.33 19.06
N GLN A 453 10.91 -1.17 19.79
CA GLN A 453 10.83 -1.53 21.20
C GLN A 453 11.06 -3.05 21.39
N PRO A 454 11.67 -3.49 22.50
CA PRO A 454 11.93 -4.91 22.79
C PRO A 454 10.72 -5.83 22.61
N GLU A 455 9.53 -5.33 22.94
CA GLU A 455 8.24 -6.02 22.88
C GLU A 455 7.73 -6.32 21.45
N TYR A 456 8.34 -5.74 20.41
CA TYR A 456 7.87 -5.87 19.02
C TYR A 456 8.96 -6.20 17.99
N LYS A 457 10.22 -5.84 18.23
CA LYS A 457 11.32 -5.98 17.24
C LYS A 457 11.52 -7.39 16.67
N ASN A 458 11.17 -8.43 17.44
CA ASN A 458 11.28 -9.84 17.05
C ASN A 458 10.07 -10.29 16.19
N VAL A 459 8.91 -9.67 16.42
CA VAL A 459 7.67 -9.91 15.65
C VAL A 459 7.67 -9.12 14.36
N VAL A 460 8.22 -7.89 14.37
CA VAL A 460 8.28 -6.99 13.20
C VAL A 460 9.75 -6.68 12.84
N PRO A 461 10.53 -7.68 12.35
CA PRO A 461 11.92 -7.49 11.95
C PRO A 461 12.09 -6.76 10.61
N MET A 462 11.00 -6.50 9.87
CA MET A 462 11.00 -5.81 8.57
C MET A 462 9.97 -4.68 8.51
N PHE A 463 10.34 -3.61 7.82
CA PHE A 463 9.46 -2.48 7.52
C PHE A 463 9.62 -2.08 6.04
N SER A 464 8.66 -2.47 5.20
CA SER A 464 8.39 -1.85 3.90
C SER A 464 7.92 -0.40 4.13
N ILE A 465 8.85 0.54 3.94
CA ILE A 465 8.64 1.96 4.29
C ILE A 465 7.74 2.71 3.31
N LEU A 466 7.49 2.15 2.12
CA LEU A 466 6.54 2.65 1.13
C LEU A 466 6.24 1.56 0.10
N ASN A 467 4.96 1.22 -0.06
CA ASN A 467 4.52 0.34 -1.14
C ASN A 467 4.47 1.07 -2.49
N GLU A 468 4.85 0.39 -3.59
CA GLU A 468 4.49 0.76 -4.96
C GLU A 468 4.61 2.26 -5.39
N PRO A 469 5.71 2.99 -5.16
CA PRO A 469 5.88 4.33 -5.72
C PRO A 469 6.01 4.29 -7.25
N PHE A 470 5.12 4.96 -7.98
CA PHE A 470 5.13 4.98 -9.44
C PHE A 470 6.18 5.97 -9.99
N LEU A 471 7.36 5.44 -10.35
CA LEU A 471 8.54 6.26 -10.66
C LEU A 471 8.44 7.10 -11.93
N GLU A 472 7.53 6.78 -12.85
CA GLU A 472 7.24 7.65 -14.01
C GLU A 472 6.61 8.98 -13.57
N SER A 473 5.90 9.01 -12.43
CA SER A 473 5.30 10.21 -11.84
C SER A 473 6.15 10.86 -10.73
N ILE A 474 7.00 10.08 -10.04
CA ILE A 474 7.84 10.57 -8.93
C ILE A 474 9.28 10.94 -9.36
N SER A 475 9.81 10.26 -10.39
CA SER A 475 11.23 10.21 -10.78
C SER A 475 12.17 9.52 -9.77
N ARG A 476 13.18 8.80 -10.29
CA ARG A 476 14.17 8.09 -9.46
C ARG A 476 14.90 9.01 -8.47
N GLN A 477 15.25 10.23 -8.89
CA GLN A 477 16.00 11.19 -8.07
C GLN A 477 15.25 11.61 -6.80
N ALA A 478 13.93 11.72 -6.86
CA ALA A 478 13.12 12.10 -5.70
C ALA A 478 12.95 10.93 -4.73
N ILE A 479 12.68 9.72 -5.23
CA ILE A 479 12.46 8.55 -4.36
C ILE A 479 13.75 8.12 -3.65
N THR A 480 14.92 8.15 -4.30
CA THR A 480 16.18 7.74 -3.66
C THR A 480 16.60 8.71 -2.55
N SER A 481 16.37 10.00 -2.75
CA SER A 481 16.53 11.05 -1.73
C SER A 481 15.63 10.80 -0.51
N TRP A 482 14.35 10.49 -0.74
CA TRP A 482 13.40 10.22 0.34
C TRP A 482 13.69 8.88 1.06
N TYR A 483 13.97 7.80 0.32
CA TYR A 483 14.38 6.51 0.88
C TYR A 483 15.61 6.63 1.78
N TYR A 484 16.60 7.45 1.40
CA TYR A 484 17.78 7.69 2.23
C TYR A 484 17.45 8.38 3.56
N GLN A 485 16.55 9.38 3.58
CA GLN A 485 16.15 10.00 4.85
C GLN A 485 15.25 9.08 5.70
N ALA A 486 14.35 8.33 5.08
CA ALA A 486 13.54 7.33 5.77
C ALA A 486 14.41 6.24 6.40
N TYR A 487 15.43 5.76 5.68
CA TYR A 487 16.47 4.87 6.20
C TYR A 487 17.19 5.46 7.42
N ARG A 488 17.69 6.70 7.30
CA ARG A 488 18.35 7.40 8.40
C ARG A 488 17.48 7.50 9.64
N ILE A 489 16.21 7.89 9.50
CA ILE A 489 15.25 7.95 10.61
C ILE A 489 15.16 6.58 11.30
N VAL A 490 15.02 5.48 10.56
CA VAL A 490 14.94 4.13 11.14
C VAL A 490 16.22 3.74 11.89
N ARG A 491 17.41 4.09 11.38
CA ARG A 491 18.70 3.80 12.03
C ARG A 491 19.01 4.72 13.23
N GLU A 492 18.66 6.01 13.15
CA GLU A 492 18.78 6.98 14.24
C GLU A 492 17.83 6.66 15.41
N ILE A 493 16.74 5.91 15.16
CA ILE A 493 15.85 5.36 16.19
C ILE A 493 16.36 3.99 16.69
N GLY A 494 16.49 3.01 15.79
CA GLY A 494 16.69 1.60 16.15
C GLY A 494 18.15 1.21 16.46
N GLY A 495 19.12 2.00 15.98
CA GLY A 495 20.53 1.69 15.96
C GLY A 495 20.99 0.94 14.71
N TYR A 496 22.25 0.50 14.73
CA TYR A 496 22.94 -0.20 13.65
C TYR A 496 23.33 -1.63 14.05
N GLY A 497 23.28 -2.55 13.09
CA GLY A 497 23.67 -3.95 13.25
C GLY A 497 22.55 -4.90 13.66
N GLU A 498 22.86 -6.19 13.76
CA GLU A 498 21.87 -7.25 13.95
C GLU A 498 21.02 -7.04 15.22
N GLY A 499 19.69 -7.14 15.08
CA GLY A 499 18.74 -6.92 16.18
C GLY A 499 18.55 -5.47 16.64
N LYS A 500 19.10 -4.47 15.93
CA LYS A 500 18.95 -3.02 16.21
C LYS A 500 17.97 -2.37 15.22
N GLY A 501 16.69 -2.29 15.59
CA GLY A 501 15.61 -1.89 14.67
C GLY A 501 15.42 -2.87 13.48
N PRO A 502 14.46 -2.60 12.59
CA PRO A 502 14.12 -3.50 11.48
C PRO A 502 15.07 -3.40 10.29
N PHE A 503 14.99 -4.36 9.38
CA PHE A 503 15.34 -4.19 7.98
C PHE A 503 14.50 -3.06 7.37
N VAL A 504 15.14 -2.14 6.65
CA VAL A 504 14.45 -1.13 5.85
C VAL A 504 14.20 -1.73 4.47
N VAL A 505 12.95 -2.03 4.16
CA VAL A 505 12.56 -2.61 2.87
C VAL A 505 12.02 -1.50 1.97
N ILE A 506 12.53 -1.41 0.74
CA ILE A 506 12.12 -0.42 -0.26
C ILE A 506 11.51 -1.12 -1.48
N HIS A 507 10.41 -0.60 -2.02
CA HIS A 507 9.85 -1.12 -3.28
C HIS A 507 10.64 -0.62 -4.50
N ASP A 508 10.85 -1.48 -5.49
CA ASP A 508 11.66 -1.21 -6.68
C ASP A 508 11.08 -0.14 -7.64
N GLY A 509 9.82 0.25 -7.43
CA GLY A 509 9.14 1.26 -8.22
C GLY A 509 8.82 0.86 -9.66
N PHE A 510 8.48 -0.42 -9.86
CA PHE A 510 8.16 -1.07 -11.13
C PHE A 510 9.37 -1.31 -12.05
N GLU A 511 10.56 -1.23 -11.49
CA GLU A 511 11.77 -1.59 -12.23
C GLU A 511 12.02 -3.10 -12.27
N GLY A 512 11.56 -3.88 -11.29
CA GLY A 512 11.70 -5.34 -11.28
C GLY A 512 13.08 -5.87 -10.85
N LEU A 513 13.08 -7.05 -10.21
CA LEU A 513 14.29 -7.82 -9.89
C LEU A 513 15.14 -8.14 -11.13
N GLY A 514 16.41 -8.48 -10.92
CA GLY A 514 17.35 -8.88 -11.99
C GLY A 514 17.56 -7.82 -13.07
N LYS A 515 17.40 -6.55 -12.71
CA LYS A 515 17.92 -5.42 -13.47
C LYS A 515 18.97 -4.72 -12.61
N THR A 516 20.06 -4.29 -13.23
CA THR A 516 21.14 -3.55 -12.55
C THR A 516 20.74 -2.15 -12.08
N SER A 517 19.47 -1.75 -12.24
CA SER A 517 18.99 -0.39 -11.96
C SER A 517 19.06 0.00 -10.49
N TRP A 518 18.75 -0.92 -9.58
CA TRP A 518 18.95 -0.76 -8.13
C TRP A 518 20.30 -1.26 -7.63
N ALA A 519 21.05 -2.03 -8.45
CA ALA A 519 22.29 -2.66 -8.02
C ALA A 519 23.32 -1.62 -7.55
N GLY A 520 23.79 -1.78 -6.31
CA GLY A 520 24.73 -0.85 -5.69
C GLY A 520 24.11 0.44 -5.12
N PHE A 521 22.79 0.66 -5.17
CA PHE A 521 22.14 1.72 -4.39
C PHE A 521 22.44 1.53 -2.90
N MET A 522 22.95 2.59 -2.23
CA MET A 522 23.36 2.57 -0.82
C MET A 522 24.26 1.38 -0.44
N LYS A 523 25.22 1.02 -1.31
CA LYS A 523 26.13 -0.11 -1.07
C LYS A 523 26.96 0.13 0.21
N GLY A 524 26.76 -0.71 1.22
CA GLY A 524 27.35 -0.55 2.55
C GLY A 524 26.37 -0.07 3.63
N SER A 525 25.08 0.07 3.33
CA SER A 525 24.05 0.44 4.33
C SER A 525 23.56 -0.78 5.12
N ASP A 526 23.57 -0.68 6.45
CA ASP A 526 23.06 -1.71 7.36
C ASP A 526 21.62 -2.16 7.03
N ARG A 527 21.46 -3.41 6.58
CA ARG A 527 20.16 -4.10 6.42
C ARG A 527 19.10 -3.31 5.64
N ILE A 528 19.43 -2.93 4.40
CA ILE A 528 18.43 -2.55 3.38
C ILE A 528 17.99 -3.79 2.57
N ALA A 529 16.72 -3.84 2.17
CA ALA A 529 16.15 -4.91 1.34
C ALA A 529 15.28 -4.35 0.19
N LEU A 530 15.15 -5.11 -0.89
CA LEU A 530 14.35 -4.73 -2.08
C LEU A 530 13.08 -5.58 -2.19
N ASP A 531 11.94 -4.91 -2.24
CA ASP A 531 10.61 -5.44 -2.54
C ASP A 531 10.28 -5.22 -4.03
N SER A 532 9.62 -6.18 -4.66
CA SER A 532 9.31 -6.21 -6.09
C SER A 532 8.04 -7.00 -6.35
N HIS A 533 7.09 -6.40 -7.06
CA HIS A 533 5.78 -6.99 -7.30
C HIS A 533 5.70 -7.62 -8.69
N ASN A 534 5.43 -8.93 -8.75
CA ASN A 534 5.49 -9.68 -10.01
C ASN A 534 4.16 -10.40 -10.32
N TYR A 535 3.45 -9.84 -11.31
CA TYR A 535 2.15 -10.30 -11.76
C TYR A 535 2.15 -10.62 -13.27
N TRP A 536 1.48 -11.69 -13.67
CA TRP A 536 1.36 -12.10 -15.08
C TRP A 536 0.14 -11.48 -15.79
N CYS A 537 -0.75 -10.82 -15.05
CA CYS A 537 -2.08 -10.45 -15.49
C CYS A 537 -2.24 -9.01 -16.01
N PHE A 538 -1.37 -8.06 -15.67
CA PHE A 538 -1.65 -6.63 -15.91
C PHE A 538 -1.11 -6.04 -17.23
N THR A 539 -0.45 -6.85 -18.07
CA THR A 539 0.14 -6.42 -19.35
C THR A 539 -0.52 -7.15 -20.54
N ALA A 540 0.27 -7.66 -21.50
CA ALA A 540 -0.24 -8.43 -22.63
C ALA A 540 -0.86 -9.75 -22.17
N GLN A 541 -2.06 -10.06 -22.66
CA GLN A 541 -2.81 -11.23 -22.25
C GLN A 541 -2.47 -12.43 -23.13
N VAL A 542 -2.43 -13.63 -22.53
CA VAL A 542 -2.09 -14.89 -23.20
C VAL A 542 -2.96 -16.03 -22.66
N ASN A 543 -3.33 -16.97 -23.52
CA ASN A 543 -4.05 -18.20 -23.12
C ASN A 543 -3.10 -19.40 -23.15
N ASP A 544 -2.01 -19.31 -22.40
CA ASP A 544 -1.00 -20.36 -22.33
C ASP A 544 -1.54 -21.62 -21.61
N PRO A 545 -1.13 -22.83 -22.02
CA PRO A 545 -1.42 -24.06 -21.29
C PRO A 545 -0.97 -23.97 -19.82
N MET A 546 -1.68 -24.64 -18.92
CA MET A 546 -1.39 -24.58 -17.48
C MET A 546 0.01 -25.14 -17.11
N GLN A 547 0.56 -26.06 -17.90
CA GLN A 547 1.96 -26.49 -17.83
C GLN A 547 2.94 -25.33 -18.05
N THR A 548 2.72 -24.53 -19.11
CA THR A 548 3.51 -23.34 -19.42
C THR A 548 3.38 -22.29 -18.33
N ASN A 549 2.16 -22.04 -17.84
CA ASN A 549 1.92 -21.11 -16.72
C ASN A 549 2.63 -21.55 -15.44
N ALA A 550 2.64 -22.84 -15.11
CA ALA A 550 3.36 -23.38 -13.96
C ALA A 550 4.88 -23.15 -14.03
N PHE A 551 5.47 -23.12 -15.23
CA PHE A 551 6.90 -22.89 -15.41
C PHE A 551 7.30 -21.41 -15.63
N LYS A 552 6.34 -20.51 -15.85
CA LYS A 552 6.59 -19.06 -16.02
C LYS A 552 7.42 -18.46 -14.87
N PRO A 553 7.15 -18.72 -13.58
CA PRO A 553 7.97 -18.18 -12.48
C PRO A 553 9.44 -18.60 -12.56
N CYS A 554 9.69 -19.88 -12.88
CA CYS A 554 11.04 -20.43 -12.93
C CYS A 554 11.93 -19.74 -13.98
N ASN A 555 11.40 -19.49 -15.18
CA ASN A 555 12.15 -18.81 -16.25
C ASN A 555 11.95 -17.29 -16.30
N GLY A 556 10.99 -16.75 -15.54
CA GLY A 556 10.73 -15.31 -15.42
C GLY A 556 11.44 -14.65 -14.26
N TRP A 557 11.58 -15.35 -13.13
CA TRP A 557 11.97 -14.77 -11.83
C TRP A 557 13.23 -15.40 -11.22
N ALA A 558 13.44 -16.73 -11.28
CA ALA A 558 14.47 -17.40 -10.46
C ALA A 558 15.88 -16.83 -10.63
N ALA A 559 16.35 -16.66 -11.88
CA ALA A 559 17.63 -16.02 -12.17
C ALA A 559 17.71 -14.58 -11.67
N ARG A 560 16.60 -13.83 -11.76
CA ARG A 560 16.51 -12.42 -11.37
C ARG A 560 16.55 -12.24 -9.84
N SER A 561 15.87 -13.11 -9.10
CA SER A 561 15.92 -13.16 -7.64
C SER A 561 17.34 -13.45 -7.15
N ASN A 562 17.99 -14.49 -7.70
CA ASN A 562 19.39 -14.82 -7.40
C ASN A 562 20.35 -13.67 -7.74
N GLU A 563 20.19 -13.04 -8.91
CA GLU A 563 20.98 -11.87 -9.31
C GLU A 563 20.81 -10.69 -8.36
N THR A 564 19.60 -10.40 -7.88
CA THR A 564 19.37 -9.32 -6.92
C THR A 564 19.91 -9.65 -5.53
N MET A 565 19.77 -10.89 -5.04
CA MET A 565 20.41 -11.37 -3.80
C MET A 565 21.93 -11.14 -3.83
N GLN A 566 22.57 -11.42 -4.97
CA GLN A 566 23.99 -11.15 -5.19
C GLN A 566 24.28 -9.64 -5.23
N THR A 567 23.68 -8.91 -6.17
CA THR A 567 24.10 -7.56 -6.59
C THR A 567 23.57 -6.43 -5.70
N PHE A 568 22.32 -6.52 -5.25
CA PHE A 568 21.72 -5.57 -4.30
C PHE A 568 21.92 -6.08 -2.87
N GLY A 569 21.33 -7.23 -2.54
CA GLY A 569 21.18 -7.73 -1.18
C GLY A 569 19.83 -8.39 -0.99
N LEU A 570 19.35 -8.48 0.25
CA LEU A 570 18.11 -9.20 0.56
C LEU A 570 16.97 -8.71 -0.34
N ALA A 571 16.45 -9.61 -1.15
CA ALA A 571 15.43 -9.35 -2.14
C ALA A 571 14.26 -10.31 -1.94
N MET A 572 13.06 -9.85 -2.30
CA MET A 572 11.83 -10.62 -2.18
C MET A 572 10.86 -10.26 -3.31
N ILE A 573 9.98 -11.22 -3.64
CA ILE A 573 8.76 -10.94 -4.39
C ILE A 573 7.63 -10.84 -3.36
N ALA A 574 7.43 -9.66 -2.77
CA ALA A 574 6.43 -9.51 -1.69
C ALA A 574 5.00 -9.29 -2.18
N GLU A 575 4.79 -9.21 -3.50
CA GLU A 575 3.48 -9.48 -4.08
C GLU A 575 3.58 -10.30 -5.38
N TRP A 576 2.78 -11.38 -5.42
CA TRP A 576 2.53 -12.21 -6.58
C TRP A 576 1.24 -13.01 -6.35
N SER A 577 0.59 -13.48 -7.41
CA SER A 577 -0.58 -14.38 -7.31
C SER A 577 -0.51 -15.49 -8.36
N VAL A 578 -1.46 -16.42 -8.37
CA VAL A 578 -1.60 -17.39 -9.48
C VAL A 578 -2.45 -16.84 -10.64
N ALA A 579 -2.69 -15.53 -10.70
CA ALA A 579 -3.44 -14.91 -11.79
C ALA A 579 -2.65 -14.92 -13.10
N VAL A 580 -3.07 -15.77 -14.04
CA VAL A 580 -2.50 -15.89 -15.39
C VAL A 580 -3.07 -14.88 -16.39
N ASN A 581 -4.16 -14.22 -16.03
CA ASN A 581 -4.84 -13.16 -16.78
C ASN A 581 -5.60 -12.22 -15.81
N ASP A 582 -6.15 -11.11 -16.31
CA ASP A 582 -6.87 -10.12 -15.49
C ASP A 582 -8.38 -10.38 -15.31
N CYS A 583 -8.80 -11.65 -15.33
CA CYS A 583 -10.18 -12.01 -15.05
C CYS A 583 -10.50 -11.99 -13.55
N GLY A 584 -11.37 -11.06 -13.15
CA GLY A 584 -11.92 -11.00 -11.79
C GLY A 584 -12.79 -9.77 -11.55
N LEU A 585 -13.71 -9.88 -10.59
CA LEU A 585 -14.55 -8.79 -10.12
C LEU A 585 -13.67 -7.67 -9.56
N PHE A 586 -13.68 -6.51 -10.23
CA PHE A 586 -12.92 -5.31 -9.90
C PHE A 586 -11.39 -5.44 -9.85
N VAL A 587 -10.79 -6.51 -10.40
CA VAL A 587 -9.32 -6.70 -10.44
C VAL A 587 -8.60 -5.54 -11.18
N ASN A 588 -9.28 -4.89 -12.12
CA ASN A 588 -8.81 -3.67 -12.79
C ASN A 588 -9.37 -2.36 -12.22
N GLY A 589 -10.09 -2.41 -11.09
CA GLY A 589 -10.87 -1.32 -10.51
C GLY A 589 -12.38 -1.47 -10.73
N VAL A 590 -13.16 -0.71 -9.96
CA VAL A 590 -14.63 -0.72 -10.03
C VAL A 590 -15.13 -0.20 -11.38
N ASN A 591 -16.15 -0.88 -11.93
CA ASN A 591 -16.72 -0.63 -13.27
C ASN A 591 -15.68 -0.60 -14.42
N LYS A 592 -14.58 -1.35 -14.28
CA LYS A 592 -13.62 -1.64 -15.36
C LYS A 592 -13.83 -3.06 -15.92
N GLY A 593 -13.58 -3.23 -17.21
CA GLY A 593 -13.53 -4.55 -17.85
C GLY A 593 -12.18 -5.24 -17.70
N SER A 594 -12.01 -6.39 -18.36
CA SER A 594 -10.76 -7.18 -18.39
C SER A 594 -10.11 -7.10 -19.77
N ARG A 595 -8.78 -7.03 -19.82
CA ARG A 595 -7.99 -7.11 -21.05
C ARG A 595 -8.18 -8.47 -21.70
N TYR A 596 -8.28 -9.56 -20.91
CA TYR A 596 -8.42 -10.92 -21.43
C TYR A 596 -9.71 -11.13 -22.26
N GLU A 597 -10.79 -10.43 -21.90
CA GLU A 597 -12.04 -10.41 -22.68
C GLU A 597 -12.10 -9.30 -23.74
N GLY A 598 -11.09 -8.44 -23.84
CA GLY A 598 -11.11 -7.27 -24.70
C GLY A 598 -12.14 -6.22 -24.28
N THR A 599 -12.45 -6.14 -22.99
CA THR A 599 -13.44 -5.21 -22.41
C THR A 599 -12.82 -4.10 -21.56
N PHE A 600 -11.51 -4.12 -21.31
CA PHE A 600 -10.80 -3.03 -20.63
C PHE A 600 -10.62 -1.81 -21.58
N PRO A 601 -10.84 -0.56 -21.12
CA PRO A 601 -11.25 -0.17 -19.77
C PRO A 601 -12.76 -0.29 -19.51
N ASN A 602 -13.61 -0.24 -20.54
CA ASN A 602 -15.03 -0.61 -20.41
C ASN A 602 -15.56 -1.23 -21.73
N PRO A 603 -16.54 -2.15 -21.68
CA PRO A 603 -16.99 -2.90 -22.86
C PRO A 603 -17.60 -2.03 -23.98
N ASN A 604 -18.13 -0.84 -23.67
CA ASN A 604 -18.70 0.06 -24.68
C ASN A 604 -17.63 0.87 -25.45
N ARG A 605 -16.41 0.96 -24.91
CA ARG A 605 -15.24 1.64 -25.49
C ARG A 605 -13.96 0.94 -24.98
N PRO A 606 -13.65 -0.27 -25.46
CA PRO A 606 -12.43 -0.97 -25.10
C PRO A 606 -11.22 -0.30 -25.75
N ASN A 607 -10.02 -0.54 -25.18
CA ASN A 607 -8.77 -0.16 -25.82
C ASN A 607 -8.40 -1.22 -26.87
N SER A 608 -8.21 -0.78 -28.13
CA SER A 608 -7.85 -1.63 -29.26
C SER A 608 -6.50 -2.37 -29.12
N GLU A 609 -5.63 -1.92 -28.20
CA GLU A 609 -4.40 -2.63 -27.84
C GLU A 609 -4.67 -3.98 -27.14
N PHE A 610 -5.80 -4.10 -26.44
CA PHE A 610 -6.20 -5.32 -25.73
C PHE A 610 -7.30 -6.04 -26.53
N GLN A 611 -6.90 -6.70 -27.61
CA GLN A 611 -7.78 -7.61 -28.33
C GLN A 611 -8.19 -8.80 -27.44
N ARG A 612 -9.40 -9.32 -27.64
CA ARG A 612 -9.97 -10.41 -26.84
C ARG A 612 -9.15 -11.69 -27.02
N VAL A 613 -8.71 -12.29 -25.91
CA VAL A 613 -7.93 -13.52 -25.86
C VAL A 613 -8.78 -14.74 -25.45
N GLY A 614 -9.81 -14.56 -24.62
CA GLY A 614 -10.70 -15.66 -24.20
C GLY A 614 -12.02 -15.20 -23.58
N SER A 615 -12.54 -15.94 -22.60
CA SER A 615 -13.61 -15.47 -21.71
C SER A 615 -13.20 -15.60 -20.25
N CYS A 616 -13.65 -14.67 -19.41
CA CYS A 616 -13.43 -14.72 -17.97
C CYS A 616 -14.32 -15.75 -17.27
N THR A 617 -15.41 -16.20 -17.91
CA THR A 617 -16.36 -17.19 -17.37
C THR A 617 -15.67 -18.42 -16.77
N GLU A 618 -14.63 -18.94 -17.43
CA GLU A 618 -13.89 -20.14 -16.99
C GLU A 618 -12.89 -19.89 -15.83
N TRP A 619 -12.59 -18.63 -15.50
CA TRP A 619 -11.61 -18.22 -14.48
C TRP A 619 -12.28 -17.69 -13.20
N LEU A 620 -13.57 -17.33 -13.26
CA LEU A 620 -14.31 -16.76 -12.12
C LEU A 620 -14.75 -17.79 -11.07
N ASP A 621 -15.03 -19.04 -11.45
CA ASP A 621 -15.50 -20.08 -10.52
C ASP A 621 -14.57 -21.31 -10.48
N HIS A 622 -13.73 -21.37 -9.45
CA HIS A 622 -12.78 -22.46 -9.19
C HIS A 622 -13.43 -23.84 -8.94
N ARG A 623 -14.74 -23.89 -8.67
CA ARG A 623 -15.50 -25.14 -8.48
C ARG A 623 -15.69 -25.87 -9.82
N THR A 624 -15.63 -25.13 -10.93
CA THR A 624 -15.72 -25.66 -12.31
C THR A 624 -14.37 -26.11 -12.89
N TRP A 625 -13.25 -25.79 -12.22
CA TRP A 625 -11.91 -26.10 -12.72
C TRP A 625 -11.61 -27.60 -12.69
N SER A 626 -11.09 -28.12 -13.80
CA SER A 626 -10.57 -29.50 -13.88
C SER A 626 -9.41 -29.71 -12.91
N GLN A 627 -9.16 -30.98 -12.55
CA GLN A 627 -8.04 -31.33 -11.67
C GLN A 627 -6.70 -30.93 -12.28
N ASP A 628 -6.54 -30.97 -13.61
CA ASP A 628 -5.33 -30.50 -14.30
C ASP A 628 -5.14 -28.98 -14.19
N ARG A 629 -6.22 -28.19 -14.26
CA ARG A 629 -6.16 -26.73 -14.03
C ARG A 629 -5.77 -26.43 -12.59
N LYS A 630 -6.36 -27.15 -11.62
CA LYS A 630 -6.02 -27.02 -10.19
C LYS A 630 -4.57 -27.43 -9.91
N LYS A 631 -4.12 -28.56 -10.47
CA LYS A 631 -2.72 -29.00 -10.39
C LYS A 631 -1.77 -27.97 -11.01
N GLY A 632 -2.08 -27.42 -12.18
CA GLY A 632 -1.25 -26.41 -12.82
C GLY A 632 -1.10 -25.14 -11.98
N PHE A 633 -2.17 -24.68 -11.32
CA PHE A 633 -2.09 -23.59 -10.35
C PHE A 633 -1.31 -23.99 -9.08
N ALA A 634 -1.43 -25.22 -8.59
CA ALA A 634 -0.69 -25.70 -7.43
C ALA A 634 0.82 -25.85 -7.71
N ASP A 635 1.18 -26.25 -8.93
CA ASP A 635 2.55 -26.27 -9.42
C ASP A 635 3.07 -24.83 -9.61
N MET A 636 2.27 -23.93 -10.19
CA MET A 636 2.59 -22.51 -10.34
C MET A 636 2.84 -21.83 -8.98
N ALA A 637 2.02 -22.12 -7.97
CA ALA A 637 2.18 -21.55 -6.63
C ALA A 637 3.52 -21.95 -5.99
N GLN A 638 3.90 -23.23 -6.10
CA GLN A 638 5.19 -23.69 -5.59
C GLN A 638 6.37 -23.17 -6.42
N ALA A 639 6.24 -23.14 -7.75
CA ALA A 639 7.23 -22.56 -8.66
C ALA A 639 7.48 -21.07 -8.38
N SER A 640 6.43 -20.31 -8.09
CA SER A 640 6.52 -18.90 -7.65
C SER A 640 7.28 -18.76 -6.35
N GLN A 641 6.96 -19.55 -5.32
CA GLN A 641 7.69 -19.52 -4.04
C GLN A 641 9.17 -19.89 -4.21
N ASP A 642 9.48 -20.87 -5.06
CA ASP A 642 10.84 -21.33 -5.34
C ASP A 642 11.66 -20.28 -6.11
N ALA A 643 11.08 -19.73 -7.17
CA ALA A 643 11.72 -18.71 -8.00
C ALA A 643 11.84 -17.34 -7.31
N ALA A 644 10.98 -17.04 -6.33
CA ALA A 644 11.06 -15.83 -5.51
C ALA A 644 12.13 -15.94 -4.41
N ILE A 645 12.40 -17.16 -3.90
CA ILE A 645 13.21 -17.46 -2.70
C ILE A 645 12.53 -16.94 -1.43
N ASN A 646 12.35 -15.62 -1.34
CA ASN A 646 11.60 -14.88 -0.35
C ASN A 646 10.33 -14.32 -1.01
N SER A 647 9.17 -14.66 -0.47
CA SER A 647 7.91 -14.55 -1.19
C SER A 647 6.74 -14.20 -0.25
N PHE A 648 5.84 -13.34 -0.71
CA PHE A 648 4.55 -13.14 -0.06
C PHE A 648 3.42 -13.15 -1.12
N PHE A 649 2.50 -14.09 -1.02
CA PHE A 649 1.37 -14.20 -1.94
C PHE A 649 0.33 -13.09 -1.69
N TRP A 650 -0.19 -12.47 -2.75
CA TRP A 650 -1.29 -11.51 -2.72
C TRP A 650 -2.61 -12.18 -3.14
N THR A 651 -3.56 -12.43 -2.23
CA THR A 651 -3.61 -12.19 -0.77
C THR A 651 -4.05 -13.45 -0.02
N TRP A 652 -3.94 -13.48 1.31
CA TRP A 652 -4.45 -14.61 2.11
C TRP A 652 -5.92 -14.93 1.80
N LYS A 653 -6.79 -13.91 1.76
CA LYS A 653 -8.25 -14.05 1.71
C LYS A 653 -8.86 -13.03 0.76
N ILE A 654 -9.77 -13.48 -0.11
CA ILE A 654 -10.76 -12.64 -0.76
C ILE A 654 -12.06 -12.79 0.04
N GLY A 655 -12.76 -11.68 0.28
CA GLY A 655 -14.05 -11.63 0.97
C GLY A 655 -15.25 -11.87 0.06
N ASP A 656 -16.42 -12.02 0.66
CA ASP A 656 -17.65 -12.34 -0.08
C ASP A 656 -18.12 -11.18 -0.96
N SER A 657 -18.85 -11.53 -2.03
CA SER A 657 -19.64 -10.61 -2.85
C SER A 657 -21.13 -10.75 -2.50
N ILE A 658 -21.90 -9.66 -2.54
CA ILE A 658 -23.36 -9.70 -2.31
C ILE A 658 -24.12 -10.35 -3.48
N LYS A 659 -23.44 -10.66 -4.59
CA LYS A 659 -24.03 -11.20 -5.82
C LYS A 659 -23.82 -12.70 -6.02
N GLN A 660 -23.00 -13.36 -5.19
CA GLN A 660 -22.70 -14.79 -5.32
C GLN A 660 -22.38 -15.45 -3.96
N ASN A 661 -22.70 -16.74 -3.83
CA ASN A 661 -22.58 -17.49 -2.57
C ASN A 661 -21.18 -18.06 -2.27
N PHE A 662 -20.13 -17.42 -2.79
CA PHE A 662 -18.73 -17.82 -2.64
C PHE A 662 -17.81 -16.62 -2.91
N PRO A 663 -16.60 -16.55 -2.33
CA PRO A 663 -15.64 -15.51 -2.67
C PRO A 663 -15.30 -15.50 -4.18
N PRO A 664 -15.34 -14.34 -4.84
CA PRO A 664 -14.87 -14.19 -6.21
C PRO A 664 -13.33 -14.27 -6.28
N ASN A 665 -12.77 -14.02 -7.46
CA ASN A 665 -11.33 -13.81 -7.67
C ASN A 665 -10.44 -14.96 -7.13
N PRO A 666 -10.75 -16.24 -7.43
CA PRO A 666 -10.08 -17.38 -6.79
C PRO A 666 -8.56 -17.41 -7.00
N MET A 667 -8.06 -16.90 -8.14
CA MET A 667 -6.61 -16.80 -8.41
C MET A 667 -5.84 -15.89 -7.44
N TRP A 668 -6.56 -15.12 -6.62
CA TRP A 668 -6.04 -14.12 -5.68
C TRP A 668 -6.26 -14.48 -4.20
N SER A 669 -6.79 -15.68 -3.88
CA SER A 669 -6.96 -16.13 -2.49
C SER A 669 -6.15 -17.38 -2.17
N TYR A 670 -5.17 -17.23 -1.28
CA TYR A 670 -4.40 -18.36 -0.75
C TYR A 670 -5.32 -19.36 -0.02
N LYS A 671 -6.23 -18.85 0.82
CA LYS A 671 -7.16 -19.63 1.63
C LYS A 671 -8.13 -20.47 0.79
N VAL A 672 -8.71 -19.89 -0.28
CA VAL A 672 -9.56 -20.65 -1.21
C VAL A 672 -8.73 -21.67 -1.98
N GLY A 673 -7.50 -21.34 -2.37
CA GLY A 673 -6.59 -22.28 -3.03
C GLY A 673 -6.28 -23.53 -2.20
N LEU A 674 -6.01 -23.36 -0.91
CA LEU A 674 -5.85 -24.46 0.06
C LEU A 674 -7.11 -25.32 0.15
N GLN A 675 -8.28 -24.68 0.31
CA GLN A 675 -9.57 -25.37 0.47
C GLN A 675 -10.03 -26.12 -0.78
N ALA A 676 -9.71 -25.58 -1.97
CA ALA A 676 -10.17 -26.12 -3.25
C ALA A 676 -9.13 -27.02 -3.96
N GLY A 677 -7.93 -27.17 -3.40
CA GLY A 677 -6.86 -28.03 -3.92
C GLY A 677 -6.03 -27.45 -5.07
N PHE A 678 -6.03 -26.12 -5.25
CA PHE A 678 -5.19 -25.43 -6.25
C PHE A 678 -4.00 -24.67 -5.65
N ILE A 679 -3.81 -24.74 -4.32
CA ILE A 679 -2.57 -24.43 -3.61
C ILE A 679 -2.29 -25.60 -2.66
N ARG A 680 -1.02 -25.97 -2.47
CA ARG A 680 -0.64 -27.13 -1.67
C ARG A 680 -0.59 -26.79 -0.17
N PRO A 681 -0.92 -27.73 0.74
CA PRO A 681 -1.06 -27.45 2.18
C PRO A 681 0.26 -27.26 2.94
N ASP A 682 1.42 -27.41 2.29
CA ASP A 682 2.73 -27.12 2.88
C ASP A 682 3.59 -26.33 1.89
N ALA A 683 3.76 -25.03 2.17
CA ALA A 683 4.57 -24.13 1.37
C ALA A 683 6.07 -24.48 1.36
N ARG A 684 6.58 -25.19 2.39
CA ARG A 684 8.01 -25.58 2.49
C ARG A 684 8.40 -26.53 1.37
N GLY A 685 7.45 -27.35 0.91
CA GLY A 685 7.58 -28.23 -0.25
C GLY A 685 7.75 -27.52 -1.60
N SER A 686 7.87 -26.19 -1.63
CA SER A 686 8.27 -25.44 -2.83
C SER A 686 9.77 -25.57 -3.17
N ARG A 687 10.64 -25.90 -2.21
CA ARG A 687 12.10 -25.89 -2.41
C ARG A 687 12.54 -26.89 -3.50
N GLY A 688 13.09 -26.38 -4.60
CA GLY A 688 13.58 -27.18 -5.74
C GLY A 688 12.53 -27.52 -6.80
N VAL A 689 11.28 -27.06 -6.64
CA VAL A 689 10.20 -27.32 -7.61
C VAL A 689 10.53 -26.77 -8.99
N CYS A 690 11.29 -25.67 -9.11
CA CYS A 690 11.69 -25.17 -10.44
C CYS A 690 12.65 -26.12 -11.18
N SER A 691 13.51 -26.86 -10.48
CA SER A 691 14.31 -27.93 -11.09
C SER A 691 13.43 -29.14 -11.43
N GLN A 692 12.51 -29.53 -10.55
CA GLN A 692 11.57 -30.63 -10.81
C GLN A 692 10.72 -30.39 -12.07
N LEU A 693 10.12 -29.20 -12.20
CA LEU A 693 9.28 -28.85 -13.36
C LEU A 693 10.12 -28.72 -14.64
N SER A 694 11.36 -28.24 -14.55
CA SER A 694 12.29 -28.20 -15.69
C SER A 694 12.55 -29.60 -16.27
N SER A 695 12.84 -30.58 -15.41
CA SER A 695 12.96 -31.99 -15.80
C SER A 695 11.65 -32.61 -16.28
N GLN A 696 10.54 -32.37 -15.57
CA GLN A 696 9.22 -32.96 -15.90
C GLN A 696 8.69 -32.46 -17.25
N PHE A 697 8.85 -31.17 -17.53
CA PHE A 697 8.34 -30.53 -18.75
C PHE A 697 9.37 -30.46 -19.89
N GLN A 698 10.60 -30.93 -19.65
CA GLN A 698 11.73 -30.88 -20.60
C GLN A 698 12.05 -29.43 -21.06
N MET A 699 11.80 -28.45 -20.18
CA MET A 699 11.99 -27.03 -20.44
C MET A 699 13.28 -26.54 -19.77
N PRO A 700 14.21 -25.88 -20.49
CA PRO A 700 15.48 -25.44 -19.90
C PRO A 700 15.26 -24.35 -18.85
N LEU A 701 15.87 -24.51 -17.67
CA LEU A 701 15.83 -23.54 -16.58
C LEU A 701 16.87 -22.44 -16.77
N LYS A 702 16.46 -21.18 -16.65
CA LYS A 702 17.36 -20.02 -16.57
C LYS A 702 17.90 -19.88 -15.15
N THR A 703 19.18 -20.19 -14.96
CA THR A 703 19.86 -20.10 -13.67
C THR A 703 20.79 -18.90 -13.59
N TYR A 704 20.79 -18.20 -12.46
CA TYR A 704 21.90 -17.34 -12.03
C TYR A 704 22.53 -17.99 -10.79
N GLN A 705 23.87 -18.02 -10.71
CA GLN A 705 24.59 -18.59 -9.57
C GLN A 705 24.76 -17.52 -8.48
N TRP A 706 23.87 -17.55 -7.47
CA TRP A 706 24.03 -16.75 -6.25
C TRP A 706 25.00 -17.46 -5.30
N SER A 707 25.87 -16.70 -4.62
CA SER A 707 26.90 -17.24 -3.71
C SER A 707 26.37 -17.83 -2.40
N GLY A 708 25.05 -17.96 -2.22
CA GLY A 708 24.41 -18.57 -1.04
C GLY A 708 24.62 -17.82 0.29
N ARG A 709 25.22 -16.62 0.26
CA ARG A 709 25.46 -15.79 1.44
C ARG A 709 25.32 -14.31 1.11
N LEU A 710 24.66 -13.57 1.99
CA LEU A 710 24.63 -12.12 1.99
C LEU A 710 25.91 -11.54 2.63
N ALA A 711 26.42 -10.42 2.10
CA ALA A 711 27.57 -9.74 2.69
C ALA A 711 27.26 -9.21 4.11
N PRO A 712 28.21 -9.20 5.07
CA PRO A 712 27.98 -8.87 6.48
C PRO A 712 27.20 -7.58 6.78
N TRP A 713 27.40 -6.50 6.01
CA TRP A 713 26.64 -5.25 6.17
C TRP A 713 25.16 -5.37 5.75
N LYS A 714 24.83 -6.32 4.86
CA LYS A 714 23.45 -6.61 4.44
C LYS A 714 22.65 -7.36 5.52
N THR A 715 23.32 -8.06 6.44
CA THR A 715 22.70 -8.83 7.54
C THR A 715 22.82 -8.16 8.90
N GLY A 716 23.64 -7.12 9.03
CA GLY A 716 23.90 -6.41 10.29
C GLY A 716 25.03 -7.03 11.13
N GLU A 717 25.79 -7.97 10.56
CA GLU A 717 27.04 -8.48 11.14
C GLU A 717 28.10 -7.35 11.26
N ILE A 718 27.94 -6.25 10.52
CA ILE A 718 28.67 -4.99 10.70
C ILE A 718 27.72 -3.96 11.31
N ALA A 719 28.07 -3.43 12.49
CA ALA A 719 27.24 -2.51 13.28
C ALA A 719 27.44 -1.01 12.94
N ASN A 720 27.72 -0.68 11.67
CA ASN A 720 27.79 0.69 11.17
C ASN A 720 27.51 0.75 9.65
N ASP A 721 27.20 1.95 9.15
CA ASP A 721 27.17 2.22 7.71
C ASP A 721 28.60 2.34 7.15
N THR A 722 28.88 1.65 6.05
CA THR A 722 30.10 1.81 5.23
C THR A 722 29.76 2.33 3.83
N ILE A 723 28.71 3.15 3.71
CA ILE A 723 28.21 3.65 2.43
C ILE A 723 29.25 4.62 1.82
N ASN A 724 29.59 4.41 0.55
CA ASN A 724 30.55 5.27 -0.16
C ASN A 724 30.06 6.73 -0.22
N GLN A 725 30.98 7.68 0.00
CA GLN A 725 30.64 9.09 0.10
C GLN A 725 29.99 9.67 -1.17
N ASP A 726 30.43 9.31 -2.37
CA ASP A 726 29.84 9.82 -3.62
C ASP A 726 28.38 9.36 -3.78
N GLN A 727 28.07 8.13 -3.33
CA GLN A 727 26.70 7.63 -3.28
C GLN A 727 25.85 8.41 -2.27
N MET A 728 26.43 8.77 -1.13
CA MET A 728 25.77 9.60 -0.10
C MET A 728 25.51 11.01 -0.62
N GLU A 729 26.51 11.67 -1.22
CA GLU A 729 26.36 13.00 -1.83
C GLU A 729 25.23 13.04 -2.87
N ALA A 730 25.08 11.98 -3.68
CA ALA A 730 24.06 11.88 -4.71
C ALA A 730 22.61 11.79 -4.17
N VAL A 731 22.39 11.39 -2.91
CA VAL A 731 21.04 11.16 -2.33
C VAL A 731 20.76 11.93 -1.05
N LYS A 732 21.76 12.46 -0.34
CA LYS A 732 21.59 13.10 0.98
C LYS A 732 20.76 14.38 0.97
N SER A 733 20.57 15.00 -0.19
CA SER A 733 19.80 16.24 -0.30
C SER A 733 18.30 15.93 -0.32
N PHE A 734 17.62 16.21 0.78
CA PHE A 734 16.15 16.18 0.89
C PHE A 734 15.66 17.49 1.50
N PRO A 735 14.71 18.21 0.87
CA PRO A 735 14.11 17.92 -0.44
C PRO A 735 15.14 17.87 -1.58
N PRO A 736 14.95 17.01 -2.60
CA PRO A 736 15.79 17.03 -3.79
C PRO A 736 15.67 18.40 -4.49
N PRO A 737 16.66 18.88 -5.28
CA PRO A 737 16.59 20.22 -5.88
C PRO A 737 15.40 20.45 -6.81
N THR A 738 14.86 19.39 -7.41
CA THR A 738 13.63 19.44 -8.20
C THR A 738 12.80 18.17 -8.05
N ILE A 739 11.49 18.30 -8.27
CA ILE A 739 10.54 17.17 -8.47
C ILE A 739 9.70 17.40 -9.73
N LEU A 740 8.98 16.38 -10.20
CA LEU A 740 8.12 16.47 -11.39
C LEU A 740 6.90 17.38 -11.15
N GLY A 741 6.48 18.10 -12.20
CA GLY A 741 5.54 19.20 -12.05
C GLY A 741 4.95 19.80 -13.32
N GLY A 742 4.22 20.90 -13.15
CA GLY A 742 3.29 21.46 -14.14
C GLY A 742 3.94 22.11 -15.37
N ALA A 743 4.21 21.30 -16.38
CA ALA A 743 3.92 21.66 -17.76
C ALA A 743 2.57 21.00 -18.16
N PRO A 744 1.82 21.50 -19.17
CA PRO A 744 0.51 20.96 -19.54
C PRO A 744 0.44 19.46 -19.89
N ASN A 745 1.61 18.83 -20.09
CA ASN A 745 1.78 17.43 -20.46
C ASN A 745 2.42 16.59 -19.32
N GLY A 746 2.52 17.11 -18.09
CA GLY A 746 3.18 16.46 -16.95
C GLY A 746 4.72 16.43 -16.99
N GLN A 747 5.34 17.06 -17.99
CA GLN A 747 6.79 17.00 -18.24
C GLN A 747 7.59 18.22 -17.70
N GLY A 748 7.05 18.95 -16.73
CA GLY A 748 7.76 20.04 -16.05
C GLY A 748 8.55 19.57 -14.83
N ARG A 749 9.35 20.47 -14.25
CA ARG A 749 9.97 20.30 -12.94
C ARG A 749 9.71 21.53 -12.06
N TYR A 750 9.30 21.30 -10.81
CA TYR A 750 9.29 22.34 -9.79
C TYR A 750 10.66 22.42 -9.12
N ASN A 751 11.13 23.63 -8.84
CA ASN A 751 12.17 23.86 -7.83
C ASN A 751 11.52 23.71 -6.45
N THR A 752 12.06 22.81 -5.62
CA THR A 752 11.47 22.46 -4.32
C THR A 752 11.55 23.58 -3.28
N THR A 753 12.45 24.56 -3.46
CA THR A 753 12.49 25.76 -2.59
C THR A 753 11.31 26.71 -2.82
N LEU A 754 10.55 26.53 -3.91
CA LEU A 754 9.36 27.33 -4.25
C LEU A 754 8.04 26.61 -3.92
N LEU A 755 8.10 25.41 -3.34
CA LEU A 755 6.92 24.62 -3.01
C LEU A 755 6.53 24.76 -1.52
N PRO A 756 5.26 24.55 -1.17
CA PRO A 756 4.84 24.26 0.20
C PRO A 756 5.71 23.20 0.88
N GLN A 757 6.24 23.58 2.04
CA GLN A 757 6.97 22.70 2.95
C GLN A 757 6.38 22.82 4.36
N LEU A 758 6.65 21.82 5.19
CA LEU A 758 6.28 21.75 6.59
C LEU A 758 7.50 22.06 7.46
N ALA A 759 7.30 22.69 8.62
CA ALA A 759 8.37 22.94 9.59
C ALA A 759 8.44 21.81 10.63
N ALA A 760 9.64 21.46 11.09
CA ALA A 760 9.86 20.45 12.12
C ALA A 760 9.56 21.00 13.54
N THR A 761 8.31 21.40 13.77
CA THR A 761 7.84 22.09 14.99
C THR A 761 6.63 21.41 15.66
N GLY A 762 6.01 20.42 15.01
CA GLY A 762 4.85 19.70 15.53
C GLY A 762 5.17 18.74 16.68
N PRO A 763 4.19 18.39 17.51
CA PRO A 763 4.33 17.38 18.55
C PRO A 763 4.44 15.97 17.93
N ALA A 764 5.18 15.09 18.58
CA ALA A 764 5.30 13.69 18.17
C ALA A 764 3.96 12.96 18.26
N LYS A 765 3.65 12.16 17.22
CA LYS A 765 2.57 11.18 17.25
C LYS A 765 3.10 9.90 17.88
N ILE A 766 2.44 9.39 18.92
CA ILE A 766 2.90 8.23 19.68
C ILE A 766 1.79 7.19 19.73
N LEU A 767 1.96 6.10 18.99
CA LEU A 767 1.06 4.96 19.00
C LEU A 767 1.20 4.20 20.32
N LYS A 768 0.14 4.16 21.13
CA LYS A 768 0.19 3.56 22.47
C LYS A 768 -0.16 2.07 22.44
N PRO A 769 0.66 1.19 23.04
CA PRO A 769 0.31 -0.21 23.25
C PRO A 769 -1.04 -0.35 23.97
N ILE A 770 -1.85 -1.32 23.55
CA ILE A 770 -3.10 -1.63 24.27
C ILE A 770 -2.74 -2.61 25.40
N PRO A 771 -3.05 -2.31 26.68
CA PRO A 771 -2.75 -3.21 27.80
C PRO A 771 -3.35 -4.61 27.59
N ILE A 772 -2.57 -5.65 27.86
CA ILE A 772 -3.05 -7.03 27.82
C ILE A 772 -3.31 -7.50 29.25
N VAL A 773 -4.48 -8.08 29.50
CA VAL A 773 -4.90 -8.55 30.83
C VAL A 773 -5.24 -10.03 30.77
N ILE A 774 -4.64 -10.83 31.65
CA ILE A 774 -4.95 -12.26 31.82
C ILE A 774 -5.35 -12.50 33.27
N GLY A 775 -6.64 -12.79 33.49
CA GLY A 775 -7.22 -12.78 34.83
C GLY A 775 -6.98 -11.44 35.53
N ASN A 776 -6.26 -11.45 36.65
CA ASN A 776 -5.93 -10.24 37.43
C ASN A 776 -4.54 -9.66 37.10
N LYS A 777 -3.82 -10.18 36.08
CA LYS A 777 -2.47 -9.71 35.70
C LYS A 777 -2.53 -8.81 34.47
N THR A 778 -2.06 -7.57 34.60
CA THR A 778 -1.85 -6.65 33.48
C THR A 778 -0.41 -6.73 33.00
N TYR A 779 -0.23 -6.80 31.68
CA TYR A 779 1.05 -6.83 31.00
C TYR A 779 1.22 -5.52 30.22
N ALA A 780 2.27 -4.76 30.55
CA ALA A 780 2.67 -3.56 29.80
C ALA A 780 3.45 -3.94 28.54
N GLY A 781 3.31 -3.16 27.47
CA GLY A 781 3.89 -3.44 26.16
C GLY A 781 4.81 -2.33 25.66
N GLY A 782 5.67 -1.79 26.52
CA GLY A 782 6.42 -0.57 26.26
C GLY A 782 5.56 0.69 26.41
N ASN A 783 6.01 1.80 25.84
CA ASN A 783 5.36 3.12 25.95
C ASN A 783 5.02 3.77 24.58
N GLY A 784 5.36 3.10 23.48
CA GLY A 784 5.18 3.57 22.10
C GLY A 784 6.36 4.37 21.54
N TRP A 785 7.47 4.49 22.26
CA TRP A 785 8.58 5.37 21.92
C TRP A 785 9.94 4.78 22.36
N PHE A 786 10.63 4.12 21.44
CA PHE A 786 11.90 3.45 21.71
C PHE A 786 13.05 4.42 22.04
N ASN A 787 13.43 5.30 21.12
CA ASN A 787 14.52 6.24 21.32
C ASN A 787 14.00 7.47 22.10
N GLN A 788 14.18 7.44 23.41
CA GLN A 788 13.80 8.54 24.32
C GLN A 788 14.62 9.82 24.12
N ASN A 789 15.79 9.76 23.49
CA ASN A 789 16.64 10.93 23.18
C ASN A 789 16.20 11.63 21.88
N ASP A 790 15.35 11.01 21.07
CA ASP A 790 14.77 11.63 19.88
C ASP A 790 13.78 12.74 20.28
N LYS A 791 14.23 13.99 20.20
CA LYS A 791 13.46 15.21 20.51
C LYS A 791 13.13 16.08 19.28
N ALA A 792 13.42 15.63 18.06
CA ALA A 792 13.16 16.44 16.86
C ALA A 792 11.65 16.74 16.70
N GLY A 793 11.28 17.94 16.28
CA GLY A 793 9.86 18.23 16.00
C GLY A 793 9.34 17.41 14.82
N TYR A 794 8.02 17.20 14.77
CA TYR A 794 7.34 16.59 13.63
C TYR A 794 7.09 17.63 12.55
N PHE A 795 7.11 17.22 11.28
CA PHE A 795 6.77 18.09 10.16
C PHE A 795 5.29 18.50 10.26
N ALA A 796 5.03 19.79 10.49
CA ALA A 796 3.71 20.38 10.68
C ALA A 796 3.50 21.63 9.81
N PRO A 797 2.23 22.00 9.51
CA PRO A 797 1.92 23.22 8.75
C PRO A 797 2.44 24.49 9.42
N ILE A 798 3.04 25.38 8.62
CA ILE A 798 3.53 26.69 9.05
C ILE A 798 2.35 27.66 9.13
N SER A 799 2.23 28.39 10.23
CA SER A 799 1.15 29.37 10.43
C SER A 799 1.21 30.48 9.37
N GLY A 800 0.08 30.74 8.71
CA GLY A 800 -0.04 31.74 7.64
C GLY A 800 0.32 31.23 6.23
N CYS A 801 0.91 30.04 6.09
CA CYS A 801 1.16 29.45 4.77
C CYS A 801 -0.11 28.89 4.14
N GLN A 802 -0.16 28.93 2.81
CA GLN A 802 -1.21 28.27 2.02
C GLN A 802 -0.74 26.87 1.61
N TYR A 803 -1.58 25.88 1.92
CA TYR A 803 -1.44 24.49 1.49
C TYR A 803 -2.65 24.12 0.62
N LEU A 804 -2.44 23.30 -0.41
CA LEU A 804 -3.50 22.84 -1.33
C LEU A 804 -4.05 21.47 -0.89
N ASP A 805 -5.06 20.94 -1.60
CA ASP A 805 -5.41 19.51 -1.53
C ASP A 805 -4.13 18.68 -1.76
N PRO A 806 -3.74 17.78 -0.84
CA PRO A 806 -2.59 16.90 -1.03
C PRO A 806 -2.60 16.12 -2.35
N TRP A 807 -3.79 15.88 -2.92
CA TRP A 807 -4.02 15.20 -4.20
C TRP A 807 -4.24 16.16 -5.39
N ALA A 808 -3.98 17.46 -5.26
CA ALA A 808 -4.12 18.42 -6.37
C ALA A 808 -3.22 18.08 -7.58
N GLY A 809 -2.19 17.25 -7.38
CA GLY A 809 -1.40 16.61 -8.43
C GLY A 809 -0.41 17.53 -9.16
N VAL A 810 0.21 17.00 -10.22
CA VAL A 810 1.30 17.67 -10.96
C VAL A 810 0.89 18.96 -11.69
N ASN A 811 -0.41 19.13 -11.98
CA ASN A 811 -0.93 20.29 -12.71
C ASN A 811 -1.35 21.46 -11.81
N ALA A 812 -1.31 21.30 -10.48
CA ALA A 812 -1.67 22.35 -9.54
C ALA A 812 -0.63 23.49 -9.56
N VAL A 813 -1.07 24.72 -9.78
CA VAL A 813 -0.21 25.90 -9.62
C VAL A 813 0.19 26.01 -8.15
N ALA A 814 1.49 25.96 -7.86
CA ALA A 814 1.99 26.10 -6.51
C ALA A 814 1.60 27.48 -5.95
N PRO A 815 1.15 27.57 -4.68
CA PRO A 815 0.89 28.85 -4.03
C PRO A 815 2.21 29.62 -3.87
N PRO A 816 2.15 30.93 -3.56
CA PRO A 816 3.36 31.70 -3.23
C PRO A 816 4.18 30.99 -2.14
N PRO A 817 5.52 30.95 -2.23
CA PRO A 817 6.35 30.32 -1.22
C PRO A 817 6.06 30.90 0.17
N CYS A 818 6.09 30.05 1.19
CA CYS A 818 6.10 30.49 2.58
C CYS A 818 7.22 31.53 2.78
N ALA A 819 6.88 32.71 3.30
CA ALA A 819 7.88 33.57 3.91
C ALA A 819 8.51 32.78 5.08
N ALA A 820 9.84 32.64 5.07
CA ALA A 820 10.53 32.01 6.18
C ALA A 820 10.35 32.86 7.45
N LEU A 821 10.07 32.18 8.56
CA LEU A 821 10.09 32.72 9.93
C LEU A 821 11.49 32.59 10.52
#